data_AF-A0A1G8UYB2-F1
#
_entry.id   AF-A0A1G8UYB2-F1
#
_cell.length_a   1.000
_cell.length_b   1.000
_cell.length_c   1.000
_cell.angle_alpha   90.00
_cell.angle_beta   90.00
_cell.angle_gamma   90.00
#
_symmetry.space_group_name_H-M   'P 1'
#
loop_
_entity.id
_entity.type
_entity.pdbx_description
1 polymer ?
#
loop_
_entity_poly.entity_id
_entity_poly.type
_entity_poly.pdbx_seq_one_letter_code
_entity_poly.pdbx_strand_id
1 'polypeptide(L)'
;MREVRGAIVDEFDPGAAKQSDALPVEVARDLLSAAIDRQMTIAIQHHEADGNSVLEAVCVPTGVGKSEAARVGIVHYSEQAKKTYAAKKAGKKKRKRIPHRVIVFVPTHKLGEEARHRLPDGITTALWQSRKANDLTTGEPLCLNLQAVAAAEAIGAHVERTACRKGRKDQEPILCPFYRQCGYQAQKTAAKKADVVFCAHEYMFAPPEELTRKVGLVVIDESFWQSGLSFSHIAVDALDAELKTFPVRNNGHEKNGDDTARLEDLIYRLKMAVSLARGEQVADPGNYAREDGYLTKAALLAAGLLPGDKYDEGSGAAAAKLEWRRKVEVDLTPQSSEETAQARVKEFRFLGQLGKRAAMWRAVEELLSGPDEATGRLRIVLKHTKDGTVLCLRINGRRDIHERIAGLPVIVLDATLHLEILKYFFPQVEVALDLKVTAPHEHMTQVIGLPVGKSSLSKLEPGKRSAAEEKRVGNKRDRLLRTVRKLAAGRRTLLITNKELEEQFDEVGPNIETAHFNAVEGIDRWRNVACLITIGRPLPAPDAIEHMAAALTGKPISLRLMPPKRPGGRPQSMIEQEQAVRLKNGTEVMLTARVFEQPEAELIRRAVTEAAIVQAVGRARGVNRSAANPVEIVSEANVSEVLGPPEWLYLPPGFVRWPKAKRRKFNERQLASGREFVAKGRAAVRDLIVSERFLKSKLR
;
A
#
# COMPACT_ATOMS: atom_id res chain seq x y z
N MET A 1 -38.45 -0.23 -15.37
CA MET A 1 -37.79 -1.54 -15.62
C MET A 1 -37.68 -1.93 -17.10
N ARG A 2 -38.68 -1.67 -17.98
CA ARG A 2 -38.60 -2.00 -19.43
C ARG A 2 -37.54 -1.22 -20.24
N GLU A 3 -37.18 0.00 -19.85
CA GLU A 3 -36.16 0.79 -20.58
C GLU A 3 -34.70 0.47 -20.20
N VAL A 4 -34.46 -0.22 -19.08
CA VAL A 4 -33.13 -0.74 -18.72
C VAL A 4 -32.99 -2.21 -19.15
N ARG A 5 -34.08 -2.99 -19.14
CA ARG A 5 -34.13 -4.32 -19.76
C ARG A 5 -33.86 -4.31 -21.27
N GLY A 6 -34.17 -3.21 -21.97
CA GLY A 6 -33.93 -3.06 -23.41
C GLY A 6 -32.46 -2.83 -23.83
N ALA A 7 -31.50 -2.99 -22.92
CA ALA A 7 -30.08 -2.79 -23.19
C ALA A 7 -29.16 -3.86 -22.58
N ILE A 8 -29.71 -4.99 -22.16
CA ILE A 8 -28.95 -6.20 -21.83
C ILE A 8 -28.58 -6.83 -23.18
N VAL A 9 -27.29 -7.00 -23.48
CA VAL A 9 -26.86 -7.60 -24.77
C VAL A 9 -26.86 -9.12 -24.73
N ASP A 10 -26.89 -9.73 -23.54
CA ASP A 10 -27.15 -11.16 -23.37
C ASP A 10 -27.74 -11.34 -21.97
N GLU A 11 -29.02 -11.73 -21.89
CA GLU A 11 -29.67 -12.22 -20.67
C GLU A 11 -29.50 -13.74 -20.73
N PHE A 12 -28.58 -14.31 -19.95
CA PHE A 12 -28.20 -15.71 -19.98
C PHE A 12 -28.45 -16.33 -18.61
N ASP A 13 -29.20 -17.42 -18.63
CA ASP A 13 -29.65 -18.15 -17.46
C ASP A 13 -28.46 -18.52 -16.52
N PRO A 14 -28.44 -18.02 -15.27
CA PRO A 14 -27.39 -18.31 -14.30
C PRO A 14 -27.36 -19.78 -13.84
N GLY A 15 -28.30 -20.62 -14.29
CA GLY A 15 -28.47 -22.01 -13.83
C GLY A 15 -27.33 -22.99 -14.15
N ALA A 16 -26.33 -22.65 -14.96
CA ALA A 16 -25.44 -23.67 -15.54
C ALA A 16 -23.94 -23.60 -15.18
N ALA A 17 -23.46 -22.58 -14.44
CA ALA A 17 -22.01 -22.42 -14.27
C ALA A 17 -21.54 -22.53 -12.81
N LYS A 18 -21.08 -23.73 -12.44
CA LYS A 18 -20.31 -23.94 -11.20
C LYS A 18 -18.90 -23.37 -11.41
N GLN A 19 -18.48 -22.40 -10.58
CA GLN A 19 -17.05 -22.21 -10.32
C GLN A 19 -16.54 -23.54 -9.76
N SER A 20 -15.75 -24.30 -10.51
CA SER A 20 -15.34 -25.65 -10.13
C SER A 20 -14.56 -25.71 -8.81
N ASP A 21 -13.96 -24.58 -8.40
CA ASP A 21 -13.03 -24.50 -7.27
C ASP A 21 -13.54 -23.61 -6.12
N ALA A 22 -14.76 -23.06 -6.20
CA ALA A 22 -15.31 -22.20 -5.17
C ALA A 22 -16.16 -23.00 -4.16
N LEU A 23 -15.95 -22.73 -2.88
CA LEU A 23 -16.60 -23.46 -1.78
C LEU A 23 -17.85 -22.73 -1.27
N PRO A 24 -18.84 -23.45 -0.73
CA PRO A 24 -19.89 -22.85 0.09
C PRO A 24 -19.31 -22.09 1.28
N VAL A 25 -19.95 -20.98 1.69
CA VAL A 25 -19.44 -20.09 2.74
C VAL A 25 -19.22 -20.78 4.08
N GLU A 26 -20.08 -21.73 4.46
CA GLU A 26 -19.93 -22.46 5.73
C GLU A 26 -18.71 -23.38 5.71
N VAL A 27 -18.46 -24.11 4.61
CA VAL A 27 -17.25 -24.92 4.44
C VAL A 27 -15.99 -24.05 4.46
N ALA A 28 -16.04 -22.89 3.83
CA ALA A 28 -14.94 -21.92 3.85
C ALA A 28 -14.66 -21.39 5.27
N ARG A 29 -15.68 -21.20 6.11
CA ARG A 29 -15.53 -20.82 7.53
C ARG A 29 -14.88 -21.91 8.36
N ASP A 30 -15.26 -23.17 8.13
CA ASP A 30 -14.67 -24.31 8.84
C ASP A 30 -13.19 -24.45 8.50
N LEU A 31 -12.84 -24.38 7.21
CA LEU A 31 -11.44 -24.44 6.75
C LEU A 31 -10.62 -23.26 7.28
N LEU A 32 -11.18 -22.05 7.26
CA LEU A 32 -10.54 -20.87 7.84
C LEU A 32 -10.29 -21.07 9.35
N SER A 33 -11.29 -21.54 10.09
CA SER A 33 -11.16 -21.73 11.53
C SER A 33 -10.10 -22.78 11.86
N ALA A 34 -10.09 -23.91 11.13
CA ALA A 34 -9.07 -24.95 11.28
C ALA A 34 -7.66 -24.44 10.92
N ALA A 35 -7.52 -23.65 9.86
CA ALA A 35 -6.25 -23.07 9.47
C ALA A 35 -5.72 -22.10 10.53
N ILE A 36 -6.57 -21.21 11.06
CA ILE A 36 -6.20 -20.31 12.14
C ILE A 36 -5.79 -21.09 13.39
N ASP A 37 -6.56 -22.10 13.80
CA ASP A 37 -6.25 -22.90 14.99
C ASP A 37 -4.91 -23.65 14.87
N ARG A 38 -4.62 -24.18 13.67
CA ARG A 38 -3.32 -24.76 13.34
C ARG A 38 -2.19 -23.73 13.49
N GLN A 39 -2.39 -22.50 13.03
CA GLN A 39 -1.39 -21.44 13.20
C GLN A 39 -1.15 -21.08 14.67
N MET A 40 -2.20 -21.05 15.50
CA MET A 40 -2.05 -20.81 16.94
C MET A 40 -1.22 -21.92 17.60
N THR A 41 -1.45 -23.17 17.19
CA THR A 41 -0.67 -24.33 17.65
C THR A 41 0.80 -24.22 17.24
N ILE A 42 1.07 -23.87 15.99
CA ILE A 42 2.44 -23.67 15.46
C ILE A 42 3.15 -22.54 16.23
N ALA A 43 2.46 -21.42 16.48
CA ALA A 43 3.01 -20.31 17.25
C ALA A 43 3.41 -20.72 18.68
N ILE A 44 2.63 -21.60 19.32
CA ILE A 44 2.96 -22.15 20.64
C ILE A 44 4.19 -23.05 20.57
N GLN A 45 4.23 -23.96 19.60
CA GLN A 45 5.36 -24.88 19.39
C GLN A 45 6.67 -24.12 19.11
N HIS A 46 6.61 -23.02 18.36
CA HIS A 46 7.75 -22.14 18.14
C HIS A 46 8.39 -21.69 19.46
N HIS A 47 7.59 -21.24 20.43
CA HIS A 47 8.09 -20.82 21.76
C HIS A 47 8.49 -21.99 22.65
N GLU A 48 7.90 -23.18 22.48
CA GLU A 48 8.29 -24.37 23.22
C GLU A 48 9.68 -24.87 22.82
N ALA A 49 9.98 -24.87 21.51
CA ALA A 49 11.19 -25.43 20.93
C ALA A 49 12.36 -24.43 20.75
N ASP A 50 12.16 -23.12 21.02
CA ASP A 50 13.13 -22.06 20.70
C ASP A 50 13.49 -22.08 19.19
N GLY A 51 12.49 -22.40 18.35
CA GLY A 51 12.65 -22.67 16.93
C GLY A 51 12.72 -21.42 16.05
N ASN A 52 12.98 -21.62 14.75
CA ASN A 52 12.95 -20.54 13.77
C ASN A 52 11.54 -19.92 13.66
N SER A 53 11.48 -18.63 13.33
CA SER A 53 10.23 -17.90 13.09
C SER A 53 9.42 -18.57 11.98
N VAL A 54 8.17 -18.93 12.28
CA VAL A 54 7.20 -19.37 11.27
C VAL A 54 6.33 -18.17 10.88
N LEU A 55 6.17 -17.95 9.58
CA LEU A 55 5.39 -16.84 9.06
C LEU A 55 4.50 -17.32 7.92
N GLU A 56 3.19 -17.17 8.13
CA GLU A 56 2.19 -17.70 7.22
C GLU A 56 1.14 -16.63 6.88
N ALA A 57 0.68 -16.67 5.63
CA ALA A 57 -0.34 -15.78 5.09
C ALA A 57 -1.63 -16.55 4.77
N VAL A 58 -2.77 -15.95 5.11
CA VAL A 58 -4.11 -16.49 4.89
C VAL A 58 -4.87 -15.50 4.00
N CYS A 59 -5.15 -15.93 2.78
CA CYS A 59 -5.92 -15.20 1.78
C CYS A 59 -7.37 -15.71 1.79
N VAL A 60 -8.32 -14.86 2.22
CA VAL A 60 -9.74 -15.24 2.25
C VAL A 60 -10.61 -14.04 1.84
N PRO A 61 -11.69 -14.22 1.06
CA PRO A 61 -12.58 -13.14 0.66
C PRO A 61 -13.21 -12.38 1.83
N THR A 62 -13.67 -11.16 1.53
CA THR A 62 -14.37 -10.32 2.51
C THR A 62 -15.75 -10.88 2.83
N GLY A 63 -16.06 -11.02 4.13
CA GLY A 63 -17.36 -11.49 4.61
C GLY A 63 -17.41 -12.96 5.02
N VAL A 64 -16.37 -13.75 4.72
CA VAL A 64 -16.29 -15.16 5.13
C VAL A 64 -16.17 -15.30 6.64
N GLY A 65 -15.49 -14.37 7.32
CA GLY A 65 -15.33 -14.41 8.78
C GLY A 65 -13.89 -14.24 9.28
N LYS A 66 -12.95 -13.81 8.43
CA LYS A 66 -11.52 -13.58 8.77
C LYS A 66 -11.30 -13.01 10.17
N SER A 67 -11.87 -11.83 10.44
CA SER A 67 -11.66 -11.14 11.71
C SER A 67 -12.28 -11.88 12.91
N GLU A 68 -13.35 -12.65 12.70
CA GLU A 68 -13.95 -13.48 13.75
C GLU A 68 -13.08 -14.70 14.07
N ALA A 69 -12.69 -15.46 13.04
CA ALA A 69 -11.79 -16.59 13.20
C ALA A 69 -10.45 -16.17 13.85
N ALA A 70 -9.90 -15.02 13.43
CA ALA A 70 -8.71 -14.43 14.04
C ALA A 70 -8.91 -14.14 15.53
N ARG A 71 -10.04 -13.52 15.93
CA ARG A 71 -10.34 -13.26 17.35
C ARG A 71 -10.39 -14.56 18.14
N VAL A 72 -11.13 -15.56 17.67
CA VAL A 72 -11.23 -16.88 18.33
C VAL A 72 -9.84 -17.51 18.51
N GLY A 73 -9.03 -17.52 17.45
CA GLY A 73 -7.65 -18.03 17.51
C GLY A 73 -6.76 -17.25 18.48
N ILE A 74 -6.84 -15.92 18.48
CA ILE A 74 -6.09 -15.05 19.41
C ILE A 74 -6.43 -15.37 20.87
N VAL A 75 -7.72 -15.59 21.18
CA VAL A 75 -8.17 -16.01 22.52
C VAL A 75 -7.54 -17.35 22.88
N HIS A 76 -7.66 -18.35 21.99
CA HIS A 76 -7.10 -19.68 22.21
C HIS A 76 -5.58 -19.62 22.46
N TYR A 77 -4.84 -18.91 21.60
CA TYR A 77 -3.40 -18.71 21.77
C TYR A 77 -3.08 -18.09 23.13
N SER A 78 -3.75 -17.00 23.51
CA SER A 78 -3.45 -16.29 24.76
C SER A 78 -3.70 -17.17 25.98
N GLU A 79 -4.81 -17.90 26.02
CA GLU A 79 -5.15 -18.81 27.13
C GLU A 79 -4.21 -20.00 27.21
N GLN A 80 -3.87 -20.61 26.08
CA GLN A 80 -2.97 -21.76 26.04
C GLN A 80 -1.53 -21.33 26.35
N ALA A 81 -1.06 -20.21 25.83
CA ALA A 81 0.25 -19.65 26.15
C ALA A 81 0.39 -19.28 27.63
N LYS A 82 -0.71 -18.87 28.29
CA LYS A 82 -0.75 -18.77 29.76
C LYS A 82 -0.60 -20.16 30.39
N LYS A 83 -1.00 -21.28 29.83
CA LYS A 83 -0.82 -22.59 30.51
C LYS A 83 0.52 -23.27 30.15
N THR A 84 1.21 -22.79 29.12
CA THR A 84 2.40 -23.44 28.55
C THR A 84 3.75 -22.89 29.04
N TYR A 85 4.75 -23.77 29.12
CA TYR A 85 6.14 -23.47 29.49
C TYR A 85 7.11 -23.91 28.40
N ALA A 86 8.07 -23.04 28.08
CA ALA A 86 9.15 -23.32 27.16
C ALA A 86 10.06 -24.46 27.66
N ALA A 87 10.80 -25.08 26.73
CA ALA A 87 11.85 -26.03 27.05
C ALA A 87 12.85 -25.46 28.07
N LYS A 88 13.38 -26.34 28.92
CA LYS A 88 14.36 -25.94 29.95
C LYS A 88 15.69 -25.65 29.27
N LYS A 89 16.08 -24.38 29.17
CA LYS A 89 17.42 -23.99 28.70
C LYS A 89 18.50 -24.54 29.65
N ALA A 90 19.61 -25.02 29.08
CA ALA A 90 20.76 -25.53 29.82
C ALA A 90 21.24 -24.49 30.86
N GLY A 91 21.49 -24.95 32.10
CA GLY A 91 21.91 -24.08 33.22
C GLY A 91 20.80 -23.28 33.92
N LYS A 92 19.53 -23.33 33.49
CA LYS A 92 18.41 -22.66 34.19
C LYS A 92 17.66 -23.61 35.14
N LYS A 93 17.39 -23.15 36.37
CA LYS A 93 16.69 -23.95 37.40
C LYS A 93 15.19 -24.15 37.13
N LYS A 94 14.52 -23.25 36.39
CA LYS A 94 13.07 -23.30 36.11
C LYS A 94 12.77 -23.09 34.62
N ARG A 95 11.72 -23.76 34.12
CA ARG A 95 11.14 -23.47 32.80
C ARG A 95 10.48 -22.10 32.81
N LYS A 96 10.55 -21.39 31.69
CA LYS A 96 9.95 -20.06 31.53
C LYS A 96 8.61 -20.20 30.82
N ARG A 97 7.57 -19.55 31.32
CA ARG A 97 6.26 -19.47 30.65
C ARG A 97 6.43 -18.81 29.28
N ILE A 98 5.75 -19.32 28.25
CA ILE A 98 5.83 -18.72 26.92
C ILE A 98 5.08 -17.36 26.90
N PRO A 99 5.41 -16.46 25.96
CA PRO A 99 4.77 -15.15 25.90
C PRO A 99 3.32 -15.27 25.39
N HIS A 100 2.35 -14.80 26.18
CA HIS A 100 0.92 -14.90 25.84
C HIS A 100 0.36 -13.66 25.13
N ARG A 101 1.09 -12.53 25.15
CA ARG A 101 0.57 -11.30 24.58
C ARG A 101 0.55 -11.38 23.06
N VAL A 102 -0.49 -10.82 22.47
CA VAL A 102 -0.68 -10.73 21.02
C VAL A 102 -0.71 -9.26 20.61
N ILE A 103 -0.03 -8.92 19.51
CA ILE A 103 -0.23 -7.64 18.82
C ILE A 103 -1.07 -7.89 17.58
N VAL A 104 -2.11 -7.07 17.39
CA VAL A 104 -2.90 -7.04 16.16
C VAL A 104 -2.66 -5.72 15.45
N PHE A 105 -2.01 -5.79 14.30
CA PHE A 105 -1.80 -4.67 13.40
C PHE A 105 -3.05 -4.50 12.53
N VAL A 106 -3.59 -3.29 12.49
CA VAL A 106 -4.80 -2.94 11.73
C VAL A 106 -4.58 -1.71 10.86
N PRO A 107 -5.36 -1.50 9.77
CA PRO A 107 -5.20 -0.34 8.91
C PRO A 107 -5.54 0.99 9.61
N THR A 108 -6.50 0.97 10.53
CA THR A 108 -6.94 2.18 11.24
C THR A 108 -7.28 1.91 12.70
N HIS A 109 -7.11 2.93 13.55
CA HIS A 109 -7.47 2.83 14.97
C HIS A 109 -8.95 2.49 15.21
N LYS A 110 -9.86 2.96 14.33
CA LYS A 110 -11.30 2.67 14.43
C LYS A 110 -11.59 1.18 14.29
N LEU A 111 -10.91 0.51 13.36
CA LEU A 111 -11.04 -0.94 13.19
C LEU A 111 -10.50 -1.71 14.39
N GLY A 112 -9.37 -1.26 14.94
CA GLY A 112 -8.83 -1.82 16.18
C GLY A 112 -9.80 -1.66 17.36
N GLU A 113 -10.46 -0.51 17.47
CA GLU A 113 -11.46 -0.23 18.50
C GLU A 113 -12.68 -1.16 18.40
N GLU A 114 -13.24 -1.30 17.19
CA GLU A 114 -14.35 -2.21 16.96
C GLU A 114 -13.97 -3.67 17.23
N ALA A 115 -12.76 -4.08 16.82
CA ALA A 115 -12.29 -5.45 17.00
C ALA A 115 -12.06 -5.80 18.47
N ARG A 116 -11.49 -4.88 19.27
CA ARG A 116 -11.22 -5.14 20.69
C ARG A 116 -12.50 -5.30 21.51
N HIS A 117 -13.58 -4.61 21.15
CA HIS A 117 -14.88 -4.73 21.83
C HIS A 117 -15.60 -6.05 21.55
N ARG A 118 -15.15 -6.81 20.55
CA ARG A 118 -15.69 -8.14 20.21
C ARG A 118 -14.90 -9.29 20.82
N LEU A 119 -13.84 -9.01 21.59
CA LEU A 119 -13.15 -10.04 22.37
C LEU A 119 -13.90 -10.29 23.69
N PRO A 120 -13.85 -11.52 24.23
CA PRO A 120 -14.54 -11.86 25.47
C PRO A 120 -13.95 -11.14 26.68
N ASP A 121 -14.76 -10.89 27.71
CA ASP A 121 -14.37 -10.14 28.92
C ASP A 121 -13.17 -10.73 29.68
N GLY A 122 -12.91 -12.03 29.52
CA GLY A 122 -11.75 -12.72 30.12
C GLY A 122 -10.40 -12.37 29.49
N ILE A 123 -10.40 -11.67 28.35
CA ILE A 123 -9.20 -11.28 27.62
C ILE A 123 -9.03 -9.76 27.72
N THR A 124 -7.96 -9.34 28.37
CA THR A 124 -7.69 -7.91 28.54
C THR A 124 -7.18 -7.30 27.23
N THR A 125 -7.79 -6.21 26.79
CA THR A 125 -7.45 -5.57 25.51
C THR A 125 -6.99 -4.12 25.70
N ALA A 126 -6.20 -3.62 24.75
CA ALA A 126 -5.87 -2.20 24.65
C ALA A 126 -5.80 -1.75 23.19
N LEU A 127 -6.18 -0.51 22.93
CA LEU A 127 -5.90 0.18 21.66
C LEU A 127 -4.69 1.10 21.86
N TRP A 128 -3.70 1.01 20.98
CA TRP A 128 -2.57 1.92 20.95
C TRP A 128 -2.75 2.96 19.85
N GLN A 129 -2.79 4.22 20.25
CA GLN A 129 -3.00 5.37 19.36
C GLN A 129 -1.81 6.32 19.39
N SER A 130 -1.57 7.03 18.29
CA SER A 130 -0.52 8.06 18.23
C SER A 130 -0.78 9.25 19.14
N ARG A 131 0.26 10.01 19.48
CA ARG A 131 0.13 11.26 20.26
C ARG A 131 -0.81 12.29 19.61
N LYS A 132 -0.87 12.31 18.26
CA LYS A 132 -1.69 13.24 17.47
C LYS A 132 -3.14 12.79 17.31
N ALA A 133 -3.52 11.63 17.85
CA ALA A 133 -4.87 11.13 17.75
C ALA A 133 -5.75 11.69 18.86
N ASN A 134 -7.06 11.68 18.60
CA ASN A 134 -8.08 11.87 19.62
C ASN A 134 -8.52 10.51 20.14
N ASP A 135 -8.87 10.47 21.43
CA ASP A 135 -9.51 9.31 22.05
C ASP A 135 -10.82 9.02 21.30
N LEU A 136 -11.04 7.76 20.93
CA LEU A 136 -12.20 7.37 20.12
C LEU A 136 -13.50 7.33 20.94
N THR A 137 -13.40 7.24 22.27
CA THR A 137 -14.55 7.24 23.18
C THR A 137 -14.93 8.67 23.57
N THR A 138 -13.97 9.50 23.97
CA THR A 138 -14.26 10.86 24.46
C THR A 138 -14.20 11.92 23.36
N GLY A 139 -13.50 11.66 22.25
CA GLY A 139 -13.24 12.63 21.20
C GLY A 139 -12.14 13.66 21.55
N GLU A 140 -11.62 13.64 22.77
CA GLU A 140 -10.61 14.57 23.25
C GLU A 140 -9.20 14.21 22.75
N PRO A 141 -8.29 15.18 22.58
CA PRO A 141 -6.91 14.91 22.18
C PRO A 141 -6.17 14.03 23.21
N LEU A 142 -5.49 12.97 22.76
CA LEU A 142 -4.69 12.13 23.66
C LEU A 142 -3.45 12.85 24.22
N CYS A 143 -2.89 13.79 23.45
CA CYS A 143 -1.77 14.61 23.87
C CYS A 143 -2.19 16.08 23.92
N LEU A 144 -2.08 16.70 25.09
CA LEU A 144 -2.38 18.11 25.30
C LEU A 144 -1.18 19.04 25.03
N ASN A 145 0.00 18.48 24.73
CA ASN A 145 1.22 19.24 24.43
C ASN A 145 1.82 18.85 23.07
N LEU A 146 1.01 18.97 22.01
CA LEU A 146 1.45 18.66 20.65
C LEU A 146 2.55 19.59 20.15
N GLN A 147 2.63 20.82 20.68
CA GLN A 147 3.67 21.78 20.34
C GLN A 147 5.06 21.27 20.76
N ALA A 148 5.23 20.79 22.00
CA ALA A 148 6.49 20.20 22.43
C ALA A 148 6.83 18.90 21.68
N VAL A 149 5.82 18.09 21.34
CA VAL A 149 5.98 16.90 20.49
C VAL A 149 6.50 17.28 19.11
N ALA A 150 5.88 18.27 18.46
CA ALA A 150 6.30 18.76 17.15
C ALA A 150 7.72 19.33 17.19
N ALA A 151 8.09 20.06 18.25
CA ALA A 151 9.44 20.56 18.43
C ALA A 151 10.48 19.43 18.54
N ALA A 152 10.19 18.39 19.33
CA ALA A 152 11.06 17.22 19.44
C ALA A 152 11.18 16.45 18.11
N GLU A 153 10.08 16.24 17.39
CA GLU A 153 10.06 15.60 16.07
C GLU A 153 10.89 16.39 15.05
N ALA A 154 10.76 17.71 15.02
CA ALA A 154 11.43 18.59 14.06
C ALA A 154 12.97 18.53 14.14
N ILE A 155 13.51 18.24 15.33
CA ILE A 155 14.96 18.08 15.56
C ILE A 155 15.40 16.60 15.65
N GLY A 156 14.52 15.64 15.34
CA GLY A 156 14.85 14.21 15.43
C GLY A 156 15.18 13.72 16.85
N ALA A 157 14.65 14.39 17.87
CA ALA A 157 14.81 14.01 19.27
C ALA A 157 13.83 12.89 19.66
N HIS A 158 14.18 12.16 20.71
CA HIS A 158 13.29 11.11 21.23
C HIS A 158 12.13 11.77 21.98
N VAL A 159 10.96 11.84 21.34
CA VAL A 159 9.77 12.58 21.84
C VAL A 159 9.47 12.30 23.31
N GLU A 160 9.52 11.04 23.76
CA GLU A 160 9.26 10.72 25.17
C GLU A 160 10.24 11.42 26.13
N ARG A 161 11.54 11.45 25.78
CA ARG A 161 12.61 11.95 26.64
C ARG A 161 12.74 13.47 26.59
N THR A 162 12.18 14.09 25.55
CA THR A 162 12.27 15.53 25.32
C THR A 162 10.97 16.26 25.64
N ALA A 163 9.82 15.73 25.21
CA ALA A 163 8.52 16.41 25.31
C ALA A 163 7.62 15.86 26.43
N CYS A 164 7.79 14.59 26.84
CA CYS A 164 6.92 13.98 27.85
C CYS A 164 7.57 13.93 29.24
N ARG A 165 8.77 13.36 29.35
CA ARG A 165 9.50 13.15 30.61
C ARG A 165 11.01 13.14 30.36
N LYS A 166 11.74 14.10 30.94
CA LYS A 166 13.21 14.16 30.90
C LYS A 166 13.76 13.68 32.25
N GLY A 167 14.54 12.60 32.23
CA GLY A 167 15.23 12.11 33.42
C GLY A 167 16.31 13.09 33.88
N ARG A 168 16.52 13.18 35.21
CA ARG A 168 17.64 13.91 35.82
C ARG A 168 18.38 12.96 36.75
N LYS A 169 19.71 13.06 36.79
CA LYS A 169 20.53 12.25 37.69
C LYS A 169 20.29 12.74 39.13
N ASP A 170 19.98 11.80 40.03
CA ASP A 170 19.77 12.05 41.46
C ASP A 170 18.69 13.11 41.78
N GLN A 171 17.77 13.37 40.84
CA GLN A 171 16.66 14.31 40.99
C GLN A 171 15.39 13.77 40.34
N GLU A 172 14.23 14.29 40.78
CA GLU A 172 12.95 14.00 40.14
C GLU A 172 12.97 14.39 38.65
N PRO A 173 12.39 13.59 37.75
CA PRO A 173 12.37 13.89 36.33
C PRO A 173 11.53 15.15 36.05
N ILE A 174 11.93 15.91 35.03
CA ILE A 174 11.09 17.00 34.52
C ILE A 174 9.95 16.37 33.73
N LEU A 175 8.72 16.62 34.16
CA LEU A 175 7.51 16.11 33.52
C LEU A 175 6.82 17.20 32.72
N CYS A 176 6.17 16.79 31.63
CA CYS A 176 5.21 17.64 30.93
C CYS A 176 4.13 18.11 31.92
N PRO A 177 3.68 19.37 31.86
CA PRO A 177 2.61 19.88 32.74
C PRO A 177 1.35 19.01 32.71
N PHE A 178 1.05 18.40 31.56
CA PHE A 178 -0.11 17.54 31.38
C PHE A 178 0.17 16.04 31.58
N TYR A 179 1.38 15.65 31.99
CA TYR A 179 1.83 14.25 31.97
C TYR A 179 0.88 13.29 32.71
N ARG A 180 0.35 13.72 33.86
CA ARG A 180 -0.54 12.88 34.70
C ARG A 180 -1.96 12.72 34.13
N GLN A 181 -2.44 13.68 33.34
CA GLN A 181 -3.76 13.66 32.71
C GLN A 181 -3.70 13.35 31.20
N CYS A 182 -2.51 13.06 30.67
CA CYS A 182 -2.29 12.81 29.26
C CYS A 182 -2.79 11.41 28.88
N GLY A 183 -3.84 11.34 28.04
CA GLY A 183 -4.40 10.08 27.52
C GLY A 183 -3.34 9.20 26.85
N TYR A 184 -2.37 9.80 26.14
CA TYR A 184 -1.26 9.06 25.55
C TYR A 184 -0.34 8.40 26.59
N GLN A 185 -0.12 9.02 27.74
CA GLN A 185 0.67 8.40 28.80
C GLN A 185 -0.14 7.34 29.55
N ALA A 186 -1.43 7.59 29.76
CA ALA A 186 -2.35 6.65 30.40
C ALA A 186 -2.45 5.31 29.64
N GLN A 187 -2.58 5.34 28.30
CA GLN A 187 -2.68 4.12 27.49
C GLN A 187 -1.49 3.17 27.62
N LYS A 188 -0.29 3.67 27.97
CA LYS A 188 0.92 2.83 28.10
C LYS A 188 0.77 1.74 29.15
N THR A 189 0.16 2.09 30.28
CA THR A 189 -0.05 1.15 31.38
C THR A 189 -1.09 0.11 30.98
N ALA A 190 -2.16 0.52 30.31
CA ALA A 190 -3.18 -0.39 29.79
C ALA A 190 -2.55 -1.36 28.77
N ALA A 191 -1.82 -0.84 27.79
CA ALA A 191 -1.16 -1.64 26.75
C ALA A 191 -0.20 -2.67 27.35
N LYS A 192 0.64 -2.30 28.32
CA LYS A 192 1.58 -3.23 28.99
C LYS A 192 0.89 -4.40 29.70
N LYS A 193 -0.32 -4.18 30.21
CA LYS A 193 -1.08 -5.17 30.98
C LYS A 193 -2.02 -6.01 30.11
N ALA A 194 -2.37 -5.51 28.93
CA ALA A 194 -3.27 -6.19 28.02
C ALA A 194 -2.68 -7.48 27.44
N ASP A 195 -3.54 -8.49 27.33
CA ASP A 195 -3.31 -9.73 26.60
C ASP A 195 -3.25 -9.48 25.10
N VAL A 196 -4.10 -8.58 24.58
CA VAL A 196 -4.16 -8.24 23.15
C VAL A 196 -4.06 -6.73 22.97
N VAL A 197 -3.12 -6.27 22.15
CA VAL A 197 -2.98 -4.85 21.80
C VAL A 197 -3.23 -4.64 20.32
N PHE A 198 -4.18 -3.76 20.01
CA PHE A 198 -4.47 -3.32 18.64
C PHE A 198 -3.70 -2.04 18.33
N CYS A 199 -3.05 -1.96 17.17
CA CYS A 199 -2.32 -0.76 16.76
C CYS A 199 -2.22 -0.62 15.23
N ALA A 200 -1.92 0.58 14.75
CA ALA A 200 -1.79 0.83 13.32
C ALA A 200 -0.55 0.16 12.70
N HIS A 201 -0.60 -0.17 11.41
CA HIS A 201 0.47 -0.80 10.63
C HIS A 201 1.83 -0.08 10.74
N GLU A 202 1.84 1.23 10.88
CA GLU A 202 3.08 2.03 11.00
C GLU A 202 3.95 1.61 12.20
N TYR A 203 3.33 1.08 13.26
CA TYR A 203 4.06 0.61 14.44
C TYR A 203 4.84 -0.68 14.19
N MET A 204 4.66 -1.38 13.06
CA MET A 204 5.49 -2.53 12.70
C MET A 204 6.96 -2.15 12.46
N PHE A 205 7.20 -0.92 12.02
CA PHE A 205 8.53 -0.44 11.60
C PHE A 205 9.28 0.29 12.71
N ALA A 206 8.54 0.88 13.66
CA ALA A 206 9.11 1.62 14.79
C ALA A 206 8.19 1.53 16.02
N PRO A 207 7.97 0.32 16.59
CA PRO A 207 7.09 0.15 17.73
C PRO A 207 7.73 0.75 19.00
N PRO A 208 6.94 1.42 19.85
CA PRO A 208 7.36 1.68 21.23
C PRO A 208 7.60 0.37 21.99
N GLU A 209 8.51 0.41 22.96
CA GLU A 209 8.92 -0.78 23.74
C GLU A 209 7.72 -1.45 24.43
N GLU A 210 6.72 -0.65 24.83
CA GLU A 210 5.48 -1.12 25.46
C GLU A 210 4.71 -2.14 24.60
N LEU A 211 4.76 -2.00 23.28
CA LEU A 211 4.08 -2.92 22.38
C LEU A 211 4.81 -4.24 22.29
N THR A 212 6.13 -4.24 22.14
CA THR A 212 6.91 -5.45 21.80
C THR A 212 7.30 -6.34 22.97
N ARG A 213 7.09 -5.89 24.22
CA ARG A 213 7.55 -6.64 25.40
C ARG A 213 6.69 -7.89 25.67
N LYS A 214 7.31 -9.08 25.76
CA LYS A 214 6.62 -10.36 26.08
C LYS A 214 5.47 -10.68 25.10
N VAL A 215 5.61 -10.29 23.84
CA VAL A 215 4.70 -10.68 22.77
C VAL A 215 5.14 -12.04 22.24
N GLY A 216 4.17 -12.89 21.96
CA GLY A 216 4.42 -14.22 21.40
C GLY A 216 3.74 -14.46 20.04
N LEU A 217 2.79 -13.63 19.67
CA LEU A 217 2.12 -13.73 18.37
C LEU A 217 1.86 -12.34 17.80
N VAL A 218 2.01 -12.22 16.48
CA VAL A 218 1.64 -11.05 15.71
C VAL A 218 0.59 -11.44 14.69
N VAL A 219 -0.51 -10.68 14.64
CA VAL A 219 -1.53 -10.79 13.61
C VAL A 219 -1.54 -9.49 12.83
N ILE A 220 -1.49 -9.57 11.51
CA ILE A 220 -1.57 -8.43 10.60
C ILE A 220 -2.88 -8.54 9.83
N ASP A 221 -3.81 -7.62 10.07
CA ASP A 221 -5.11 -7.56 9.41
C ASP A 221 -5.05 -6.59 8.24
N GLU A 222 -5.43 -7.07 7.05
CA GLU A 222 -5.32 -6.38 5.76
C GLU A 222 -3.88 -6.00 5.35
N SER A 223 -3.74 -5.40 4.17
CA SER A 223 -2.44 -5.10 3.58
C SER A 223 -1.69 -3.95 4.26
N PHE A 224 -0.39 -4.11 4.53
CA PHE A 224 0.42 -3.12 5.25
C PHE A 224 1.57 -2.51 4.41
N TRP A 225 1.84 -3.03 3.21
CA TRP A 225 3.09 -2.75 2.48
C TRP A 225 3.34 -1.26 2.22
N GLN A 226 2.29 -0.46 1.97
CA GLN A 226 2.41 0.98 1.74
C GLN A 226 2.94 1.71 2.98
N SER A 227 2.53 1.30 4.18
CA SER A 227 3.05 1.85 5.45
C SER A 227 4.54 1.55 5.60
N GLY A 228 5.10 0.55 4.90
CA GLY A 228 6.53 0.28 4.89
C GLY A 228 7.35 1.19 3.99
N LEU A 229 6.73 1.97 3.09
CA LEU A 229 7.45 2.82 2.16
C LEU A 229 7.73 4.22 2.75
N SER A 230 8.77 4.87 2.24
CA SER A 230 9.19 6.21 2.65
C SER A 230 9.80 6.97 1.48
N PHE A 231 9.52 8.26 1.39
CA PHE A 231 9.99 9.12 0.29
C PHE A 231 10.51 10.43 0.85
N SER A 232 11.73 10.81 0.51
CA SER A 232 12.31 12.09 0.94
C SER A 232 13.20 12.70 -0.14
N HIS A 233 13.56 13.97 0.05
CA HIS A 233 14.47 14.69 -0.85
C HIS A 233 15.56 15.36 -0.02
N ILE A 234 16.75 15.45 -0.60
CA ILE A 234 17.89 16.19 -0.07
C ILE A 234 18.42 17.08 -1.19
N ALA A 235 18.53 18.38 -0.94
CA ALA A 235 19.14 19.30 -1.89
C ALA A 235 20.64 19.01 -1.98
N VAL A 236 21.16 18.85 -3.19
CA VAL A 236 22.56 18.45 -3.42
C VAL A 236 23.52 19.54 -2.94
N ASP A 237 23.21 20.80 -3.23
CA ASP A 237 24.04 21.96 -2.83
C ASP A 237 24.03 22.23 -1.32
N ALA A 238 23.04 21.69 -0.59
CA ALA A 238 22.95 21.87 0.85
C ALA A 238 23.82 20.85 1.64
N LEU A 239 24.30 19.79 0.99
CA LEU A 239 24.95 18.67 1.69
C LEU A 239 26.17 19.09 2.52
N ASP A 240 27.02 19.97 1.97
CA ASP A 240 28.27 20.50 2.53
C ASP A 240 28.06 21.82 3.31
N ALA A 241 27.18 22.71 2.84
CA ALA A 241 26.86 23.95 3.55
C ALA A 241 26.41 23.69 5.00
N GLU A 242 25.69 22.58 5.21
CA GLU A 242 25.20 22.12 6.50
C GLU A 242 26.30 21.57 7.42
N LEU A 243 27.52 21.30 6.96
CA LEU A 243 28.64 20.90 7.84
C LEU A 243 29.15 22.07 8.66
N LYS A 244 29.08 23.28 8.10
CA LYS A 244 29.68 24.52 8.66
C LYS A 244 28.70 25.32 9.53
N THR A 245 27.41 25.01 9.47
CA THR A 245 26.33 25.79 10.10
C THR A 245 25.78 25.21 11.40
N PHE A 246 26.12 23.96 11.77
CA PHE A 246 25.53 23.29 12.93
C PHE A 246 26.61 22.76 13.86
N PRO A 247 26.42 22.83 15.19
CA PRO A 247 27.37 22.29 16.15
C PRO A 247 27.45 20.78 15.98
N VAL A 248 28.50 20.32 15.30
CA VAL A 248 28.96 18.94 15.41
C VAL A 248 29.37 18.75 16.86
N ARG A 249 28.99 17.63 17.48
CA ARG A 249 29.23 17.35 18.90
C ARG A 249 30.69 17.61 19.28
N ASN A 250 31.02 18.79 19.80
CA ASN A 250 32.35 19.07 20.35
C ASN A 250 32.32 18.66 21.82
N ASN A 251 32.63 17.39 22.08
CA ASN A 251 32.62 16.82 23.42
C ASN A 251 33.93 17.15 24.17
N GLY A 252 34.40 18.40 24.07
CA GLY A 252 35.62 18.88 24.73
C GLY A 252 36.94 18.30 24.20
N HIS A 253 36.97 17.77 22.98
CA HIS A 253 38.18 17.22 22.36
C HIS A 253 38.41 17.85 20.99
N GLU A 254 39.66 18.25 20.70
CA GLU A 254 40.16 18.63 19.36
C GLU A 254 39.97 17.53 18.28
N LYS A 255 39.49 16.34 18.67
CA LYS A 255 39.41 15.11 17.87
C LYS A 255 38.32 15.04 16.78
N ASN A 256 37.47 16.05 16.61
CA ASN A 256 36.33 15.97 15.68
C ASN A 256 36.49 16.75 14.36
N GLY A 257 37.64 17.39 14.15
CA GLY A 257 38.01 17.96 12.85
C GLY A 257 38.08 16.88 11.77
N ASP A 258 38.73 15.76 12.08
CA ASP A 258 38.95 14.67 11.12
C ASP A 258 37.64 13.98 10.69
N ASP A 259 36.73 13.67 11.63
CA ASP A 259 35.41 13.10 11.31
C ASP A 259 34.58 14.03 10.41
N THR A 260 34.67 15.35 10.64
CA THR A 260 33.95 16.36 9.84
C THR A 260 34.58 16.51 8.47
N ALA A 261 35.90 16.64 8.38
CA ALA A 261 36.65 16.73 7.13
C ALA A 261 36.45 15.48 6.26
N ARG A 262 36.42 14.30 6.89
CA ARG A 262 36.15 13.03 6.20
C ARG A 262 34.73 12.94 5.67
N LEU A 263 33.73 13.39 6.44
CA LEU A 263 32.37 13.47 5.92
C LEU A 263 32.25 14.52 4.81
N GLU A 264 32.95 15.65 4.90
CA GLU A 264 33.05 16.66 3.83
C GLU A 264 33.62 16.07 2.54
N ASP A 265 34.71 15.30 2.62
CA ASP A 265 35.29 14.57 1.49
C ASP A 265 34.28 13.59 0.87
N LEU A 266 33.62 12.77 1.68
CA LEU A 266 32.63 11.82 1.16
C LEU A 266 31.44 12.53 0.50
N ILE A 267 30.96 13.61 1.09
CA ILE A 267 29.93 14.47 0.49
C ILE A 267 30.40 15.06 -0.84
N TYR A 268 31.63 15.56 -0.89
CA TYR A 268 32.22 16.08 -2.12
C TYR A 268 32.23 15.01 -3.23
N ARG A 269 32.67 13.79 -2.92
CA ARG A 269 32.64 12.65 -3.86
C ARG A 269 31.22 12.31 -4.30
N LEU A 270 30.23 12.32 -3.40
CA LEU A 270 28.83 12.11 -3.79
C LEU A 270 28.32 13.22 -4.72
N LYS A 271 28.64 14.50 -4.44
CA LYS A 271 28.31 15.63 -5.33
C LYS A 271 28.98 15.45 -6.70
N MET A 272 30.22 15.00 -6.73
CA MET A 272 30.92 14.69 -7.98
C MET A 272 30.26 13.54 -8.74
N ALA A 273 29.85 12.46 -8.07
CA ALA A 273 29.09 11.37 -8.69
C ALA A 273 27.77 11.87 -9.30
N VAL A 274 27.06 12.77 -8.61
CA VAL A 274 25.85 13.41 -9.15
C VAL A 274 26.16 14.26 -10.39
N SER A 275 27.26 15.01 -10.39
CA SER A 275 27.69 15.84 -11.53
C SER A 275 28.08 14.98 -12.74
N LEU A 276 28.82 13.87 -12.51
CA LEU A 276 29.14 12.87 -13.53
C LEU A 276 27.88 12.23 -14.11
N ALA A 277 26.94 11.82 -13.26
CA ALA A 277 25.67 11.22 -13.69
C ALA A 277 24.75 12.19 -14.46
N ARG A 278 25.02 13.50 -14.38
CA ARG A 278 24.34 14.54 -15.17
C ARG A 278 25.11 14.96 -16.42
N GLY A 279 26.31 14.42 -16.65
CA GLY A 279 27.16 14.75 -17.81
C GLY A 279 27.79 16.14 -17.75
N GLU A 280 27.94 16.74 -16.58
CA GLU A 280 28.47 18.11 -16.45
C GLU A 280 30.00 18.17 -16.55
N GLN A 281 30.70 17.05 -16.32
CA GLN A 281 32.17 16.98 -16.19
C GLN A 281 32.84 16.19 -17.33
N VAL A 282 32.07 15.68 -18.29
CA VAL A 282 32.54 14.73 -19.30
C VAL A 282 31.82 14.99 -20.63
N ALA A 283 32.57 14.90 -21.74
CA ALA A 283 32.01 15.08 -23.08
C ALA A 283 31.04 13.95 -23.47
N ASP A 284 31.30 12.74 -22.98
CA ASP A 284 30.41 11.58 -23.09
C ASP A 284 30.26 10.96 -21.69
N PRO A 285 29.06 11.05 -21.07
CA PRO A 285 28.84 10.48 -19.75
C PRO A 285 28.81 8.95 -19.73
N GLY A 286 28.72 8.27 -20.88
CA GLY A 286 28.78 6.82 -20.96
C GLY A 286 27.87 6.11 -19.95
N ASN A 287 28.44 5.20 -19.17
CA ASN A 287 27.72 4.45 -18.13
C ASN A 287 27.55 5.20 -16.79
N TYR A 288 28.04 6.45 -16.68
CA TYR A 288 27.83 7.27 -15.48
C TYR A 288 26.40 7.81 -15.41
N ALA A 289 25.83 8.17 -16.56
CA ALA A 289 24.50 8.74 -16.65
C ALA A 289 23.43 7.72 -17.04
N ARG A 290 22.20 8.00 -16.62
CA ARG A 290 21.00 7.31 -17.08
C ARG A 290 19.93 8.33 -17.39
N GLU A 291 19.15 8.08 -18.45
CA GLU A 291 18.02 8.95 -18.83
C GLU A 291 16.96 9.05 -17.73
N ASP A 292 16.79 7.98 -16.95
CA ASP A 292 15.83 7.93 -15.84
C ASP A 292 16.30 8.67 -14.58
N GLY A 293 17.55 9.12 -14.54
CA GLY A 293 18.14 9.88 -13.44
C GLY A 293 18.50 9.06 -12.20
N TYR A 294 18.44 7.72 -12.24
CA TYR A 294 18.91 6.90 -11.13
C TYR A 294 20.44 6.92 -11.02
N LEU A 295 20.95 6.99 -9.80
CA LEU A 295 22.39 7.06 -9.54
C LEU A 295 23.05 5.71 -9.88
N THR A 296 24.17 5.77 -10.60
CA THR A 296 24.89 4.59 -11.09
C THR A 296 26.08 4.23 -10.20
N LYS A 297 26.42 2.95 -10.18
CA LYS A 297 27.61 2.43 -9.52
C LYS A 297 28.87 2.99 -10.17
N ALA A 298 28.89 3.08 -11.49
CA ALA A 298 30.00 3.64 -12.26
C ALA A 298 30.30 5.10 -11.86
N ALA A 299 29.28 5.96 -11.73
CA ALA A 299 29.49 7.35 -11.32
C ALA A 299 30.04 7.47 -9.88
N LEU A 300 29.57 6.61 -8.96
CA LEU A 300 30.06 6.58 -7.58
C LEU A 300 31.53 6.12 -7.50
N LEU A 301 31.89 5.04 -8.20
CA LEU A 301 33.25 4.53 -8.27
C LEU A 301 34.20 5.54 -8.92
N ALA A 302 33.79 6.18 -10.01
CA ALA A 302 34.57 7.22 -10.69
C ALA A 302 34.81 8.46 -9.81
N ALA A 303 33.85 8.79 -8.94
CA ALA A 303 34.01 9.83 -7.93
C ALA A 303 34.82 9.37 -6.70
N GLY A 304 35.30 8.13 -6.67
CA GLY A 304 36.16 7.59 -5.61
C GLY A 304 35.41 7.09 -4.38
N LEU A 305 34.10 6.85 -4.44
CA LEU A 305 33.36 6.14 -3.38
C LEU A 305 33.52 4.63 -3.55
N LEU A 306 33.84 3.93 -2.47
CA LEU A 306 34.14 2.50 -2.47
C LEU A 306 33.26 1.76 -1.44
N PRO A 307 32.98 0.46 -1.63
CA PRO A 307 32.23 -0.32 -0.65
C PRO A 307 33.03 -0.56 0.63
N GLY A 308 32.34 -0.78 1.75
CA GLY A 308 32.95 -0.89 3.09
C GLY A 308 33.88 -2.08 3.29
N ASP A 309 33.71 -3.15 2.52
CA ASP A 309 34.62 -4.30 2.50
C ASP A 309 35.99 -3.98 1.89
N LYS A 310 36.05 -3.00 0.98
CA LYS A 310 37.28 -2.55 0.31
C LYS A 310 37.90 -1.32 0.96
N TYR A 311 37.07 -0.46 1.54
CA TYR A 311 37.51 0.74 2.22
C TYR A 311 36.50 1.13 3.30
N ASP A 312 36.59 0.47 4.47
CA ASP A 312 35.70 0.74 5.61
C ASP A 312 35.62 2.24 5.86
N GLU A 313 36.75 2.94 5.70
CA GLU A 313 36.83 4.33 6.06
C GLU A 313 36.14 5.32 5.09
N GLY A 314 36.15 5.06 3.78
CA GLY A 314 35.52 5.93 2.78
C GLY A 314 34.25 5.37 2.16
N SER A 315 33.59 4.48 2.90
CA SER A 315 32.36 3.81 2.48
C SER A 315 31.10 4.62 2.77
N GLY A 316 30.00 4.26 2.11
CA GLY A 316 28.68 4.76 2.45
C GLY A 316 28.29 4.34 3.88
N ALA A 317 28.70 3.15 4.32
CA ALA A 317 28.51 2.71 5.70
C ALA A 317 29.20 3.63 6.73
N ALA A 318 30.45 4.04 6.48
CA ALA A 318 31.15 5.00 7.33
C ALA A 318 30.48 6.37 7.32
N ALA A 319 30.12 6.90 6.16
CA ALA A 319 29.42 8.17 6.06
C ALA A 319 28.11 8.17 6.86
N ALA A 320 27.32 7.10 6.80
CA ALA A 320 26.09 6.96 7.58
C ALA A 320 26.35 6.99 9.10
N LYS A 321 27.44 6.39 9.58
CA LYS A 321 27.86 6.46 10.99
C LYS A 321 28.28 7.89 11.37
N LEU A 322 29.06 8.56 10.51
CA LEU A 322 29.50 9.94 10.72
C LEU A 322 28.31 10.90 10.81
N GLU A 323 27.29 10.78 9.96
CA GLU A 323 26.06 11.59 10.09
C GLU A 323 25.43 11.46 11.48
N TRP A 324 25.32 10.25 12.04
CA TRP A 324 24.77 10.06 13.38
C TRP A 324 25.67 10.59 14.50
N ARG A 325 27.00 10.56 14.34
CA ARG A 325 27.94 11.13 15.33
C ARG A 325 27.78 12.65 15.50
N ARG A 326 27.22 13.33 14.49
CA ARG A 326 26.88 14.76 14.56
C ARG A 326 25.71 15.06 15.50
N LYS A 327 24.96 14.04 15.95
CA LYS A 327 23.83 14.25 16.85
C LYS A 327 24.31 14.84 18.18
N VAL A 328 23.78 16.02 18.51
CA VAL A 328 24.00 16.69 19.81
C VAL A 328 22.76 16.60 20.69
N GLU A 329 22.97 16.71 22.00
CA GLU A 329 21.88 16.93 22.93
C GLU A 329 21.42 18.38 22.84
N VAL A 330 20.12 18.57 22.59
CA VAL A 330 19.49 19.88 22.58
C VAL A 330 18.82 20.09 23.93
N ASP A 331 19.06 21.24 24.55
CA ASP A 331 18.38 21.59 25.79
C ASP A 331 16.93 22.00 25.55
N LEU A 332 16.12 20.98 25.27
CA LEU A 332 14.67 21.02 25.33
C LEU A 332 14.21 20.12 26.47
N THR A 333 13.20 20.59 27.18
CA THR A 333 12.55 19.87 28.26
C THR A 333 11.04 19.91 28.09
N PRO A 334 10.29 19.03 28.77
CA PRO A 334 8.83 19.05 28.72
C PRO A 334 8.18 20.36 29.22
N GLN A 335 8.95 21.23 29.88
CA GLN A 335 8.51 22.52 30.43
C GLN A 335 9.10 23.72 29.67
N SER A 336 9.83 23.50 28.58
CA SER A 336 10.32 24.59 27.73
C SER A 336 9.14 25.41 27.19
N SER A 337 9.25 26.74 27.23
CA SER A 337 8.23 27.62 26.64
C SER A 337 8.15 27.45 25.13
N GLU A 338 7.05 27.92 24.53
CA GLU A 338 6.88 27.83 23.08
C GLU A 338 7.97 28.60 22.33
N GLU A 339 8.30 29.81 22.79
CA GLU A 339 9.34 30.66 22.19
C GLU A 339 10.71 29.98 22.26
N THR A 340 11.03 29.37 23.41
CA THR A 340 12.27 28.61 23.59
C THR A 340 12.31 27.41 22.65
N ALA A 341 11.21 26.66 22.55
CA ALA A 341 11.11 25.51 21.66
C ALA A 341 11.27 25.91 20.18
N GLN A 342 10.61 26.98 19.75
CA GLN A 342 10.73 27.50 18.38
C GLN A 342 12.17 27.96 18.07
N ALA A 343 12.82 28.65 19.01
CA ALA A 343 14.22 29.07 18.86
C ALA A 343 15.15 27.86 18.70
N ARG A 344 15.01 26.83 19.54
CA ARG A 344 15.81 25.59 19.45
C ARG A 344 15.52 24.78 18.20
N VAL A 345 14.26 24.73 17.75
CA VAL A 345 13.95 24.10 16.45
C VAL A 345 14.64 24.85 15.32
N LYS A 346 14.58 26.19 15.30
CA LYS A 346 15.27 26.99 14.28
C LYS A 346 16.78 26.73 14.25
N GLU A 347 17.40 26.64 15.44
CA GLU A 347 18.83 26.38 15.63
C GLU A 347 19.24 24.94 15.27
N PHE A 348 18.44 23.93 15.64
CA PHE A 348 18.82 22.51 15.57
C PHE A 348 18.00 21.66 14.58
N ARG A 349 17.15 22.26 13.73
CA ARG A 349 16.31 21.54 12.74
C ARG A 349 17.07 20.56 11.83
N PHE A 350 18.37 20.81 11.61
CA PHE A 350 19.21 19.92 10.83
C PHE A 350 19.30 18.51 11.44
N LEU A 351 19.22 18.37 12.77
CA LEU A 351 19.25 17.07 13.43
C LEU A 351 18.10 16.15 12.99
N GLY A 352 16.95 16.73 12.60
CA GLY A 352 15.83 15.98 12.00
C GLY A 352 16.15 15.38 10.63
N GLN A 353 17.23 15.84 9.96
CA GLN A 353 17.65 15.38 8.64
C GLN A 353 18.64 14.21 8.71
N LEU A 354 19.24 13.92 9.88
CA LEU A 354 20.26 12.88 10.02
C LEU A 354 19.77 11.49 9.59
N GLY A 355 18.53 11.14 9.94
CA GLY A 355 17.94 9.86 9.56
C GLY A 355 17.86 9.65 8.05
N LYS A 356 17.44 10.68 7.30
CA LYS A 356 17.37 10.59 5.83
C LYS A 356 18.76 10.65 5.18
N ARG A 357 19.72 11.41 5.73
CA ARG A 357 21.11 11.44 5.24
C ARG A 357 21.78 10.08 5.44
N ALA A 358 21.60 9.46 6.61
CA ALA A 358 22.07 8.11 6.86
C ALA A 358 21.40 7.08 5.92
N ALA A 359 20.11 7.23 5.61
CA ALA A 359 19.43 6.37 4.64
C ALA A 359 19.98 6.53 3.21
N MET A 360 20.29 7.76 2.79
CA MET A 360 20.98 8.03 1.52
C MET A 360 22.32 7.30 1.44
N TRP A 361 23.15 7.44 2.48
CA TRP A 361 24.46 6.78 2.52
C TRP A 361 24.38 5.26 2.55
N ARG A 362 23.37 4.68 3.23
CA ARG A 362 23.12 3.24 3.17
C ARG A 362 22.71 2.78 1.77
N ALA A 363 21.95 3.58 1.03
CA ALA A 363 21.61 3.27 -0.35
C ALA A 363 22.84 3.34 -1.29
N VAL A 364 23.77 4.27 -1.04
CA VAL A 364 25.08 4.31 -1.72
C VAL A 364 25.87 3.03 -1.42
N GLU A 365 25.95 2.64 -0.14
CA GLU A 365 26.64 1.43 0.30
C GLU A 365 26.04 0.17 -0.35
N GLU A 366 24.72 0.03 -0.31
CA GLU A 366 24.00 -1.11 -0.90
C GLU A 366 24.30 -1.25 -2.40
N LEU A 367 24.37 -0.14 -3.14
CA LEU A 367 24.71 -0.17 -4.56
C LEU A 367 26.18 -0.56 -4.81
N LEU A 368 27.11 0.03 -4.05
CA LEU A 368 28.54 -0.23 -4.22
C LEU A 368 28.90 -1.68 -3.87
N SER A 369 28.28 -2.23 -2.82
CA SER A 369 28.50 -3.59 -2.34
C SER A 369 27.66 -4.63 -3.09
N GLY A 370 26.55 -4.22 -3.71
CA GLY A 370 25.66 -5.08 -4.47
C GLY A 370 26.10 -5.34 -5.92
N PRO A 371 25.43 -6.27 -6.63
CA PRO A 371 25.73 -6.60 -8.02
C PRO A 371 25.12 -5.62 -9.04
N ASP A 372 24.22 -4.73 -8.61
CA ASP A 372 23.47 -3.86 -9.51
C ASP A 372 24.30 -2.68 -10.03
N GLU A 373 24.05 -2.26 -11.27
CA GLU A 373 24.71 -1.11 -11.90
C GLU A 373 24.09 0.24 -11.49
N ALA A 374 22.86 0.23 -10.97
CA ALA A 374 22.16 1.43 -10.49
C ALA A 374 21.15 1.06 -9.41
N THR A 375 20.85 2.01 -8.52
CA THR A 375 19.90 1.81 -7.42
C THR A 375 18.57 2.51 -7.67
N GLY A 376 17.46 1.81 -7.40
CA GLY A 376 16.12 2.40 -7.33
C GLY A 376 15.90 3.34 -6.15
N ARG A 377 16.85 3.35 -5.20
CA ARG A 377 16.72 4.10 -3.96
C ARG A 377 17.14 5.56 -4.07
N LEU A 378 17.98 5.90 -5.06
CA LEU A 378 18.52 7.25 -5.25
C LEU A 378 18.30 7.73 -6.68
N ARG A 379 17.49 8.78 -6.82
CA ARG A 379 17.17 9.40 -8.12
C ARG A 379 17.48 10.89 -8.10
N ILE A 380 18.24 11.36 -9.07
CA ILE A 380 18.54 12.77 -9.29
C ILE A 380 17.29 13.41 -9.90
N VAL A 381 16.77 14.44 -9.24
CA VAL A 381 15.56 15.16 -9.68
C VAL A 381 15.72 16.66 -9.52
N LEU A 382 15.09 17.42 -10.42
CA LEU A 382 14.92 18.85 -10.26
C LEU A 382 13.56 19.11 -9.59
N LYS A 383 13.58 19.80 -8.45
CA LYS A 383 12.37 20.18 -7.72
C LYS A 383 12.12 21.67 -7.91
N HIS A 384 10.99 22.01 -8.53
CA HIS A 384 10.55 23.39 -8.63
C HIS A 384 9.92 23.84 -7.30
N THR A 385 10.49 24.86 -6.68
CA THR A 385 9.97 25.53 -5.49
C THR A 385 9.55 26.95 -5.84
N LYS A 386 9.00 27.71 -4.88
CA LYS A 386 8.67 29.13 -5.09
C LYS A 386 9.93 29.97 -5.37
N ASP A 387 11.07 29.56 -4.82
CA ASP A 387 12.33 30.30 -4.85
C ASP A 387 13.26 29.87 -5.99
N GLY A 388 12.80 28.98 -6.88
CA GLY A 388 13.55 28.51 -8.04
C GLY A 388 13.55 26.99 -8.21
N THR A 389 14.46 26.49 -9.03
CA THR A 389 14.62 25.05 -9.25
C THR A 389 15.81 24.54 -8.43
N VAL A 390 15.58 23.52 -7.60
CA VAL A 390 16.60 22.95 -6.72
C VAL A 390 16.96 21.54 -7.18
N LEU A 391 18.25 21.28 -7.37
CA LEU A 391 18.77 19.94 -7.63
C LEU A 391 18.69 19.10 -6.35
N CYS A 392 17.97 17.98 -6.43
CA CYS A 392 17.75 17.10 -5.29
C CYS A 392 18.15 15.67 -5.61
N LEU A 393 18.64 14.95 -4.60
CA LEU A 393 18.56 13.50 -4.53
C LEU A 393 17.23 13.12 -3.88
N ARG A 394 16.37 12.44 -4.64
CA ARG A 394 15.21 11.74 -4.11
C ARG A 394 15.63 10.41 -3.53
N ILE A 395 15.15 10.11 -2.32
CA ILE A 395 15.40 8.87 -1.60
C ILE A 395 14.09 8.08 -1.57
N ASN A 396 14.08 6.94 -2.24
CA ASN A 396 13.00 5.96 -2.22
C ASN A 396 13.39 4.84 -1.24
N GLY A 397 12.76 4.80 -0.07
CA GLY A 397 13.12 3.87 1.00
C GLY A 397 12.00 2.88 1.33
N ARG A 398 12.39 1.66 1.68
CA ARG A 398 11.56 0.66 2.35
C ARG A 398 12.08 0.47 3.77
N ARG A 399 11.18 0.59 4.75
CA ARG A 399 11.46 0.33 6.16
C ARG A 399 11.42 -1.17 6.42
N ASP A 400 12.38 -1.65 7.21
CA ASP A 400 12.36 -3.04 7.67
C ASP A 400 11.37 -3.22 8.83
N ILE A 401 10.79 -4.41 8.90
CA ILE A 401 10.00 -4.81 10.07
C ILE A 401 10.94 -4.82 11.27
N HIS A 402 10.51 -4.22 12.37
CA HIS A 402 11.32 -4.12 13.56
C HIS A 402 11.75 -5.53 14.04
N GLU A 403 13.01 -5.72 14.41
CA GLU A 403 13.62 -7.02 14.74
C GLU A 403 12.79 -7.86 15.74
N ARG A 404 12.20 -7.19 16.75
CA ARG A 404 11.36 -7.83 17.78
C ARG A 404 10.01 -8.33 17.27
N ILE A 405 9.58 -7.90 16.10
CA ILE A 405 8.38 -8.34 15.41
C ILE A 405 8.76 -9.40 14.38
N ALA A 406 9.82 -9.13 13.60
CA ALA A 406 10.29 -10.03 12.55
C ALA A 406 10.68 -11.43 13.07
N GLY A 407 11.17 -11.53 14.31
CA GLY A 407 11.52 -12.80 14.94
C GLY A 407 10.38 -13.55 15.62
N LEU A 408 9.14 -13.06 15.56
CA LEU A 408 7.97 -13.71 16.18
C LEU A 408 7.18 -14.54 15.16
N PRO A 409 6.33 -15.48 15.62
CA PRO A 409 5.25 -16.03 14.81
C PRO A 409 4.34 -14.91 14.29
N VAL A 410 4.11 -14.88 12.98
CA VAL A 410 3.27 -13.87 12.31
C VAL A 410 2.22 -14.54 11.44
N ILE A 411 0.97 -14.06 11.56
CA ILE A 411 -0.15 -14.43 10.70
C ILE A 411 -0.60 -13.19 9.94
N VAL A 412 -0.61 -13.25 8.61
CA VAL A 412 -1.15 -12.18 7.74
C VAL A 412 -2.54 -12.58 7.24
N LEU A 413 -3.53 -11.71 7.42
CA LEU A 413 -4.91 -11.91 7.01
C LEU A 413 -5.28 -10.83 5.99
N ASP A 414 -5.32 -11.15 4.70
CA ASP A 414 -5.60 -10.16 3.65
C ASP A 414 -6.59 -10.73 2.63
N ALA A 415 -7.61 -9.95 2.25
CA ALA A 415 -8.54 -10.35 1.19
C ALA A 415 -7.94 -10.25 -0.22
N THR A 416 -6.86 -9.49 -0.35
CA THR A 416 -6.25 -9.01 -1.59
C THR A 416 -4.75 -9.32 -1.59
N LEU A 417 -4.39 -10.48 -1.04
CA LEU A 417 -3.02 -10.85 -0.74
C LEU A 417 -2.12 -10.80 -1.99
N HIS A 418 -1.10 -9.94 -1.97
CA HIS A 418 -0.04 -9.91 -2.98
C HIS A 418 1.25 -10.53 -2.41
N LEU A 419 1.39 -11.85 -2.55
CA LEU A 419 2.52 -12.61 -1.99
C LEU A 419 3.89 -12.07 -2.45
N GLU A 420 4.00 -11.65 -3.71
CA GLU A 420 5.20 -11.06 -4.27
C GLU A 420 5.63 -9.78 -3.55
N ILE A 421 4.67 -8.96 -3.12
CA ILE A 421 4.93 -7.75 -2.34
C ILE A 421 5.33 -8.12 -0.92
N LEU A 422 4.63 -9.07 -0.29
CA LEU A 422 4.93 -9.50 1.07
C LEU A 422 6.34 -10.08 1.22
N LYS A 423 6.85 -10.77 0.20
CA LYS A 423 8.22 -11.32 0.20
C LYS A 423 9.32 -10.25 0.34
N TYR A 424 9.05 -8.99 0.01
CA TYR A 424 9.99 -7.89 0.28
C TYR A 424 10.09 -7.49 1.76
N PHE A 425 9.10 -7.85 2.58
CA PHE A 425 9.10 -7.61 4.03
C PHE A 425 9.36 -8.90 4.82
N PHE A 426 8.86 -10.02 4.33
CA PHE A 426 8.97 -11.34 4.92
C PHE A 426 9.39 -12.35 3.85
N PRO A 427 10.69 -12.51 3.56
CA PRO A 427 11.16 -13.33 2.44
C PRO A 427 10.72 -14.80 2.48
N GLN A 428 10.47 -15.33 3.68
CA GLN A 428 10.07 -16.73 3.91
C GLN A 428 8.55 -16.92 4.05
N VAL A 429 7.73 -15.92 3.68
CA VAL A 429 6.26 -16.04 3.75
C VAL A 429 5.74 -17.13 2.82
N GLU A 430 4.88 -18.00 3.35
CA GLU A 430 4.11 -18.97 2.59
C GLU A 430 2.60 -18.73 2.76
N VAL A 431 1.81 -19.14 1.76
CA VAL A 431 0.35 -19.06 1.83
C VAL A 431 -0.18 -20.33 2.46
N ALA A 432 -0.69 -20.22 3.68
CA ALA A 432 -1.30 -21.32 4.43
C ALA A 432 -2.65 -21.74 3.85
N LEU A 433 -3.39 -20.75 3.35
CA LEU A 433 -4.77 -20.91 2.91
C LEU A 433 -5.11 -19.83 1.89
N ASP A 434 -5.68 -20.23 0.75
CA ASP A 434 -6.28 -19.35 -0.25
C ASP A 434 -7.66 -19.88 -0.60
N LEU A 435 -8.72 -19.17 -0.16
CA LEU A 435 -10.11 -19.62 -0.35
C LEU A 435 -10.83 -18.85 -1.43
N LYS A 436 -11.54 -19.56 -2.30
CA LYS A 436 -12.55 -19.00 -3.20
C LYS A 436 -13.92 -19.41 -2.69
N VAL A 437 -14.84 -18.46 -2.54
CA VAL A 437 -16.15 -18.70 -1.92
C VAL A 437 -17.27 -18.33 -2.87
N THR A 438 -18.28 -19.19 -2.98
CA THR A 438 -19.46 -18.94 -3.81
C THR A 438 -20.35 -17.84 -3.20
N ALA A 439 -20.80 -16.91 -4.04
CA ALA A 439 -21.81 -15.90 -3.68
C ALA A 439 -23.04 -16.02 -4.62
N PRO A 440 -23.92 -17.01 -4.41
CA PRO A 440 -24.99 -17.35 -5.35
C PRO A 440 -26.06 -16.25 -5.49
N HIS A 441 -26.20 -15.38 -4.48
CA HIS A 441 -27.19 -14.29 -4.46
C HIS A 441 -26.53 -12.90 -4.61
N GLU A 442 -25.30 -12.87 -5.11
CA GLU A 442 -24.60 -11.67 -5.54
C GLU A 442 -24.53 -11.65 -7.08
N HIS A 443 -25.15 -10.63 -7.67
CA HIS A 443 -25.22 -10.45 -9.12
C HIS A 443 -24.32 -9.28 -9.53
N MET A 444 -23.24 -9.58 -10.25
CA MET A 444 -22.25 -8.57 -10.65
C MET A 444 -22.41 -8.21 -12.13
N THR A 445 -22.65 -6.93 -12.38
CA THR A 445 -22.65 -6.31 -13.70
C THR A 445 -21.41 -5.46 -13.87
N GLN A 446 -20.60 -5.76 -14.88
CA GLN A 446 -19.46 -4.96 -15.26
C GLN A 446 -19.80 -4.05 -16.45
N VAL A 447 -19.57 -2.75 -16.31
CA VAL A 447 -19.81 -1.76 -17.35
C VAL A 447 -18.51 -1.46 -18.09
N ILE A 448 -18.45 -1.84 -19.37
CA ILE A 448 -17.27 -1.63 -20.20
C ILE A 448 -17.42 -0.39 -21.07
N GLY A 449 -16.29 0.27 -21.33
CA GLY A 449 -16.24 1.39 -22.28
C GLY A 449 -16.80 2.69 -21.70
N LEU A 450 -16.99 2.75 -20.38
CA LEU A 450 -17.29 3.96 -19.64
C LEU A 450 -16.08 4.39 -18.80
N PRO A 451 -15.01 4.97 -19.40
CA PRO A 451 -13.90 5.47 -18.62
C PRO A 451 -14.34 6.69 -17.80
N VAL A 452 -14.45 6.51 -16.48
CA VAL A 452 -14.72 7.60 -15.53
C VAL A 452 -13.47 7.87 -14.70
N GLY A 453 -12.53 8.58 -15.34
CA GLY A 453 -11.41 9.15 -14.61
C GLY A 453 -11.85 10.30 -13.72
N LYS A 454 -11.26 10.44 -12.54
CA LYS A 454 -11.45 11.56 -11.61
C LYS A 454 -11.44 12.93 -12.32
N SER A 455 -10.41 13.19 -13.11
CA SER A 455 -10.27 14.43 -13.90
C SER A 455 -11.37 14.68 -14.93
N SER A 456 -12.10 13.63 -15.34
CA SER A 456 -13.22 13.73 -16.27
C SER A 456 -14.54 14.14 -15.61
N LEU A 457 -14.57 14.24 -14.28
CA LEU A 457 -15.73 14.64 -13.47
C LEU A 457 -15.44 15.80 -12.52
N SER A 458 -14.20 16.04 -12.09
CA SER A 458 -13.89 17.14 -11.16
C SER A 458 -14.30 18.52 -11.70
N LYS A 459 -14.93 19.34 -10.84
CA LYS A 459 -15.00 20.80 -11.03
C LYS A 459 -13.58 21.35 -10.92
N LEU A 460 -13.24 22.31 -11.77
CA LEU A 460 -11.98 23.03 -11.68
C LEU A 460 -12.26 24.51 -11.43
N GLU A 461 -11.31 25.20 -10.79
CA GLU A 461 -11.37 26.64 -10.60
C GLU A 461 -11.56 27.40 -11.93
N PRO A 462 -12.26 28.55 -11.92
CA PRO A 462 -12.42 29.38 -13.10
C PRO A 462 -11.08 29.65 -13.81
N GLY A 463 -11.04 29.49 -15.13
CA GLY A 463 -9.85 29.68 -15.96
C GLY A 463 -8.90 28.48 -16.06
N LYS A 464 -9.08 27.42 -15.26
CA LYS A 464 -8.31 26.16 -15.41
C LYS A 464 -8.84 25.22 -16.50
N ARG A 465 -10.04 25.51 -17.02
CA ARG A 465 -10.71 24.77 -18.09
C ARG A 465 -11.56 25.75 -18.91
N SER A 466 -11.67 25.49 -20.22
CA SER A 466 -12.57 26.29 -21.08
C SER A 466 -14.03 26.13 -20.65
N ALA A 467 -14.85 27.16 -20.82
CA ALA A 467 -16.28 27.12 -20.47
C ALA A 467 -17.03 25.99 -21.22
N ALA A 468 -16.69 25.74 -22.49
CA ALA A 468 -17.27 24.67 -23.28
C ALA A 468 -16.91 23.28 -22.73
N GLU A 469 -15.67 23.09 -22.28
CA GLU A 469 -15.25 21.83 -21.68
C GLU A 469 -15.84 21.64 -20.28
N GLU A 470 -15.97 22.69 -19.48
CA GLU A 470 -16.65 22.62 -18.17
C GLU A 470 -18.13 22.26 -18.34
N LYS A 471 -18.83 22.84 -19.32
CA LYS A 471 -20.20 22.47 -19.67
C LYS A 471 -20.30 20.99 -20.08
N ARG A 472 -19.35 20.49 -20.86
CA ARG A 472 -19.28 19.06 -21.24
C ARG A 472 -19.10 18.15 -20.03
N VAL A 473 -18.24 18.53 -19.08
CA VAL A 473 -18.01 17.79 -17.83
C VAL A 473 -19.24 17.84 -16.92
N GLY A 474 -19.91 18.99 -16.81
CA GLY A 474 -21.24 19.14 -16.21
C GLY A 474 -22.25 18.14 -16.75
N ASN A 475 -22.47 18.13 -18.06
CA ASN A 475 -23.40 17.20 -18.71
C ASN A 475 -23.04 15.72 -18.46
N LYS A 476 -21.75 15.38 -18.41
CA LYS A 476 -21.28 14.02 -18.10
C LYS A 476 -21.66 13.62 -16.67
N ARG A 477 -21.50 14.52 -15.70
CA ARG A 477 -21.90 14.30 -14.30
C ARG A 477 -23.41 14.12 -14.16
N ASP A 478 -24.20 14.99 -14.77
CA ASP A 478 -25.67 14.88 -14.68
C ASP A 478 -26.17 13.57 -15.26
N ARG A 479 -25.55 13.11 -16.37
CA ARG A 479 -25.85 11.80 -16.95
C ARG A 479 -25.49 10.67 -16.00
N LEU A 480 -24.36 10.77 -15.31
CA LEU A 480 -23.91 9.76 -14.36
C LEU A 480 -24.84 9.71 -13.13
N LEU A 481 -25.21 10.86 -12.56
CA LEU A 481 -26.20 10.98 -11.48
C LEU A 481 -27.54 10.34 -11.87
N ARG A 482 -28.05 10.64 -13.08
CA ARG A 482 -29.26 9.99 -13.59
C ARG A 482 -29.08 8.48 -13.74
N THR A 483 -27.90 8.01 -14.13
CA THR A 483 -27.62 6.57 -14.28
C THR A 483 -27.59 5.89 -12.91
N VAL A 484 -26.91 6.47 -11.92
CA VAL A 484 -26.88 5.97 -10.54
C VAL A 484 -28.29 5.88 -9.95
N ARG A 485 -29.11 6.93 -10.09
CA ARG A 485 -30.52 6.92 -9.65
C ARG A 485 -31.33 5.80 -10.30
N LYS A 486 -31.13 5.60 -11.62
CA LYS A 486 -31.81 4.53 -12.36
C LYS A 486 -31.37 3.13 -11.93
N LEU A 487 -30.07 2.93 -11.67
CA LEU A 487 -29.52 1.67 -11.17
C LEU A 487 -29.99 1.39 -9.74
N ALA A 488 -29.97 2.40 -8.86
CA ALA A 488 -30.48 2.28 -7.51
C ALA A 488 -31.96 1.89 -7.51
N ALA A 489 -32.77 2.47 -8.41
CA ALA A 489 -34.19 2.15 -8.59
C ALA A 489 -35.00 2.23 -7.27
N GLY A 490 -34.68 3.21 -6.41
CA GLY A 490 -35.30 3.39 -5.10
C GLY A 490 -34.83 2.41 -4.00
N ARG A 491 -33.98 1.44 -4.33
CA ARG A 491 -33.43 0.47 -3.36
C ARG A 491 -32.39 1.11 -2.45
N ARG A 492 -32.21 0.56 -1.25
CA ARG A 492 -31.09 0.91 -0.37
C ARG A 492 -29.77 0.61 -1.09
N THR A 493 -29.03 1.66 -1.43
CA THR A 493 -27.89 1.60 -2.33
C THR A 493 -26.65 2.20 -1.69
N LEU A 494 -25.49 1.60 -1.91
CA LEU A 494 -24.19 2.20 -1.62
C LEU A 494 -23.52 2.62 -2.93
N LEU A 495 -23.10 3.88 -3.02
CA LEU A 495 -22.24 4.38 -4.08
C LEU A 495 -20.82 4.59 -3.53
N ILE A 496 -19.82 3.95 -4.14
CA ILE A 496 -18.41 4.15 -3.81
C ILE A 496 -17.70 4.83 -4.97
N THR A 497 -17.05 5.97 -4.71
CA THR A 497 -16.34 6.76 -5.73
C THR A 497 -15.00 7.33 -5.23
N ASN A 498 -14.38 8.24 -5.96
CA ASN A 498 -13.19 8.96 -5.50
C ASN A 498 -13.59 10.05 -4.50
N LYS A 499 -12.76 10.29 -3.48
CA LYS A 499 -13.01 11.30 -2.42
C LYS A 499 -13.44 12.67 -2.95
N GLU A 500 -12.75 13.21 -3.95
CA GLU A 500 -13.07 14.53 -4.55
C GLU A 500 -14.39 14.56 -5.34
N LEU A 501 -14.99 13.41 -5.61
CA LEU A 501 -16.27 13.31 -6.29
C LEU A 501 -17.42 13.08 -5.31
N GLU A 502 -17.15 12.75 -4.04
CA GLU A 502 -18.17 12.39 -3.04
C GLU A 502 -19.24 13.48 -2.91
N GLU A 503 -18.83 14.73 -2.69
CA GLU A 503 -19.72 15.91 -2.60
C GLU A 503 -20.62 16.09 -3.84
N GLN A 504 -20.18 15.60 -5.01
CA GLN A 504 -20.97 15.72 -6.24
C GLN A 504 -22.14 14.73 -6.29
N PHE A 505 -22.19 13.78 -5.36
CA PHE A 505 -23.23 12.78 -5.22
C PHE A 505 -24.09 12.98 -3.95
N ASP A 506 -23.91 14.07 -3.19
CA ASP A 506 -24.70 14.33 -1.97
C ASP A 506 -26.21 14.36 -2.26
N GLU A 507 -26.61 14.90 -3.40
CA GLU A 507 -28.01 15.00 -3.81
C GLU A 507 -28.49 13.79 -4.62
N VAL A 508 -27.74 12.69 -4.70
CA VAL A 508 -28.08 11.58 -5.61
C VAL A 508 -29.38 10.90 -5.22
N GLY A 509 -29.77 10.92 -3.94
CA GLY A 509 -31.10 10.54 -3.47
C GLY A 509 -31.07 9.96 -2.05
N PRO A 510 -32.19 10.01 -1.30
CA PRO A 510 -32.24 9.64 0.12
C PRO A 510 -32.00 8.15 0.39
N ASN A 511 -32.17 7.29 -0.62
CA ASN A 511 -31.95 5.84 -0.53
C ASN A 511 -30.52 5.43 -0.93
N ILE A 512 -29.65 6.38 -1.25
CA ILE A 512 -28.29 6.15 -1.73
C ILE A 512 -27.31 6.80 -0.74
N GLU A 513 -26.51 5.97 -0.09
CA GLU A 513 -25.40 6.45 0.73
C GLU A 513 -24.14 6.51 -0.15
N THR A 514 -23.38 7.60 -0.05
CA THR A 514 -22.12 7.77 -0.77
C THR A 514 -20.93 7.52 0.17
N ALA A 515 -19.90 6.88 -0.34
CA ALA A 515 -18.60 6.72 0.30
C ALA A 515 -17.48 6.83 -0.74
N HIS A 516 -16.23 6.84 -0.27
CA HIS A 516 -15.08 6.85 -1.16
C HIS A 516 -14.10 5.70 -0.92
N PHE A 517 -13.42 5.28 -1.98
CA PHE A 517 -12.34 4.30 -1.91
C PHE A 517 -11.31 4.69 -0.84
N ASN A 518 -10.71 3.69 -0.19
CA ASN A 518 -9.77 3.83 0.94
C ASN A 518 -10.40 4.32 2.26
N ALA A 519 -11.72 4.57 2.31
CA ALA A 519 -12.45 4.91 3.54
C ALA A 519 -13.64 3.97 3.82
N VAL A 520 -13.70 2.84 3.12
CA VAL A 520 -14.77 1.84 3.23
C VAL A 520 -14.38 0.64 4.10
N GLU A 521 -13.09 0.40 4.30
CA GLU A 521 -12.60 -0.80 4.97
C GLU A 521 -13.16 -0.94 6.40
N GLY A 522 -13.56 -2.19 6.70
CA GLY A 522 -14.18 -2.62 7.95
C GLY A 522 -15.50 -1.95 8.37
N ILE A 523 -16.08 -1.08 7.53
CA ILE A 523 -17.46 -0.59 7.74
C ILE A 523 -18.45 -1.73 7.42
N ASP A 524 -19.30 -2.07 8.39
CA ASP A 524 -20.27 -3.19 8.27
C ASP A 524 -21.72 -2.75 8.03
N ARG A 525 -22.04 -1.46 8.19
CA ARG A 525 -23.42 -0.94 8.04
C ARG A 525 -24.04 -1.16 6.66
N TRP A 526 -23.21 -1.42 5.64
CA TRP A 526 -23.62 -1.67 4.26
C TRP A 526 -23.85 -3.15 3.92
N ARG A 527 -23.71 -4.07 4.88
CA ARG A 527 -23.89 -5.52 4.66
C ARG A 527 -25.24 -5.93 4.08
N ASN A 528 -26.25 -5.06 4.17
CA ASN A 528 -27.64 -5.30 3.74
C ASN A 528 -28.10 -4.32 2.65
N VAL A 529 -27.20 -3.68 1.90
CA VAL A 529 -27.61 -2.91 0.71
C VAL A 529 -28.17 -3.86 -0.36
N ALA A 530 -29.19 -3.41 -1.10
CA ALA A 530 -29.75 -4.17 -2.21
C ALA A 530 -29.05 -3.84 -3.53
N CYS A 531 -28.34 -2.70 -3.59
CA CYS A 531 -27.49 -2.33 -4.72
C CYS A 531 -26.16 -1.72 -4.23
N LEU A 532 -25.05 -2.08 -4.89
CA LEU A 532 -23.75 -1.45 -4.70
C LEU A 532 -23.23 -0.97 -6.05
N ILE A 533 -22.84 0.30 -6.15
CA ILE A 533 -22.32 0.90 -7.38
C ILE A 533 -20.92 1.42 -7.10
N THR A 534 -19.94 1.05 -7.93
CA THR A 534 -18.60 1.65 -7.88
C THR A 534 -18.35 2.49 -9.11
N ILE A 535 -17.87 3.72 -8.92
CA ILE A 535 -17.52 4.66 -10.00
C ILE A 535 -16.06 5.07 -9.87
N GLY A 536 -15.31 4.92 -10.95
CA GLY A 536 -13.87 5.09 -10.96
C GLY A 536 -13.13 3.95 -10.27
N ARG A 537 -11.83 4.17 -10.10
CA ARG A 537 -10.92 3.30 -9.36
C ARG A 537 -9.73 4.10 -8.84
N PRO A 538 -9.15 3.78 -7.67
CA PRO A 538 -7.87 4.33 -7.26
C PRO A 538 -6.80 3.91 -8.27
N LEU A 539 -6.21 4.88 -8.95
CA LEU A 539 -5.10 4.65 -9.87
C LEU A 539 -4.02 5.70 -9.56
N PRO A 540 -2.92 5.31 -8.90
CA PRO A 540 -1.81 6.21 -8.66
C PRO A 540 -1.27 6.78 -9.98
N ALA A 541 -0.72 7.98 -9.91
CA ALA A 541 -0.03 8.56 -11.04
C ALA A 541 1.23 7.72 -11.39
N PRO A 542 1.65 7.68 -12.66
CA PRO A 542 2.80 6.86 -13.07
C PRO A 542 4.07 7.11 -12.28
N ASP A 543 4.35 8.37 -11.93
CA ASP A 543 5.50 8.74 -11.09
C ASP A 543 5.39 8.14 -9.68
N ALA A 544 4.20 8.11 -9.09
CA ALA A 544 3.96 7.44 -7.81
C ALA A 544 4.20 5.93 -7.92
N ILE A 545 3.79 5.29 -9.02
CA ILE A 545 4.04 3.87 -9.29
C ILE A 545 5.54 3.59 -9.39
N GLU A 546 6.29 4.38 -10.18
CA GLU A 546 7.76 4.27 -10.28
C GLU A 546 8.40 4.34 -8.90
N HIS A 547 8.04 5.34 -8.11
CA HIS A 547 8.64 5.54 -6.80
C HIS A 547 8.28 4.41 -5.83
N MET A 548 7.03 3.95 -5.79
CA MET A 548 6.62 2.84 -4.93
C MET A 548 7.32 1.54 -5.32
N ALA A 549 7.39 1.23 -6.62
CA ALA A 549 8.07 0.04 -7.11
C ALA A 549 9.59 0.11 -6.86
N ALA A 550 10.23 1.25 -7.11
CA ALA A 550 11.65 1.44 -6.85
C ALA A 550 11.99 1.40 -5.34
N ALA A 551 11.12 1.96 -4.48
CA ALA A 551 11.27 1.86 -3.04
C ALA A 551 11.14 0.41 -2.54
N LEU A 552 10.15 -0.32 -3.03
CA LEU A 552 9.87 -1.70 -2.62
C LEU A 552 10.99 -2.65 -3.08
N THR A 553 11.37 -2.58 -4.35
CA THR A 553 12.28 -3.53 -4.98
C THR A 553 13.76 -3.17 -4.85
N GLY A 554 14.08 -1.90 -4.57
CA GLY A 554 15.44 -1.38 -4.63
C GLY A 554 15.98 -1.20 -6.06
N LYS A 555 15.23 -1.60 -7.10
CA LYS A 555 15.64 -1.53 -8.51
C LYS A 555 15.22 -0.22 -9.18
N PRO A 556 15.98 0.31 -10.15
CA PRO A 556 15.54 1.42 -10.99
C PRO A 556 14.25 1.09 -11.74
N ILE A 557 13.21 1.90 -11.56
CA ILE A 557 11.92 1.75 -12.27
C ILE A 557 11.63 3.04 -13.02
N SER A 558 11.55 2.94 -14.35
CA SER A 558 11.21 4.09 -15.20
C SER A 558 10.25 3.67 -16.29
N LEU A 559 9.07 4.28 -16.28
CA LEU A 559 7.99 3.97 -17.18
C LEU A 559 8.16 4.75 -18.48
N ARG A 560 8.25 4.02 -19.58
CA ARG A 560 8.33 4.62 -20.91
C ARG A 560 7.08 5.41 -21.23
N LEU A 561 7.23 6.68 -21.60
CA LEU A 561 6.13 7.48 -22.12
C LEU A 561 5.93 7.19 -23.61
N MET A 562 4.77 6.64 -23.96
CA MET A 562 4.33 6.50 -25.33
C MET A 562 3.81 7.85 -25.87
N PRO A 563 4.04 8.15 -27.16
CA PRO A 563 3.47 9.32 -27.80
C PRO A 563 1.94 9.36 -27.68
N PRO A 564 1.35 10.56 -27.59
CA PRO A 564 -0.10 10.67 -27.52
C PRO A 564 -0.74 10.11 -28.79
N LYS A 565 -1.78 9.28 -28.64
CA LYS A 565 -2.53 8.70 -29.77
C LYS A 565 -3.26 9.73 -30.66
N ARG A 566 -3.33 11.00 -30.25
CA ARG A 566 -4.04 12.08 -30.96
C ARG A 566 -3.26 13.40 -30.82
N PRO A 567 -3.32 14.29 -31.83
CA PRO A 567 -2.77 15.63 -31.72
C PRO A 567 -3.30 16.37 -30.48
N GLY A 568 -2.39 16.97 -29.69
CA GLY A 568 -2.73 17.65 -28.42
C GLY A 568 -3.04 16.73 -27.24
N GLY A 569 -2.93 15.41 -27.41
CA GLY A 569 -3.07 14.44 -26.31
C GLY A 569 -1.85 14.46 -25.37
N ARG A 570 -2.01 13.86 -24.17
CA ARG A 570 -0.90 13.66 -23.23
C ARG A 570 -0.22 12.31 -23.50
N PRO A 571 1.11 12.22 -23.42
CA PRO A 571 1.82 10.93 -23.40
C PRO A 571 1.24 9.99 -22.34
N GLN A 572 1.34 8.68 -22.58
CA GLN A 572 0.82 7.65 -21.68
C GLN A 572 1.91 6.63 -21.38
N SER A 573 2.01 6.18 -20.12
CA SER A 573 2.95 5.14 -19.71
C SER A 573 2.35 3.73 -19.67
N MET A 574 1.02 3.62 -19.71
CA MET A 574 0.35 2.33 -19.79
C MET A 574 0.09 1.95 -21.25
N ILE A 575 0.31 0.69 -21.55
CA ILE A 575 -0.01 0.08 -22.85
C ILE A 575 -1.41 -0.51 -22.83
N GLU A 576 -1.99 -0.70 -24.01
CA GLU A 576 -3.22 -1.49 -24.17
C GLU A 576 -2.85 -2.96 -24.34
N GLN A 577 -3.38 -3.82 -23.49
CA GLN A 577 -3.19 -5.26 -23.54
C GLN A 577 -4.55 -5.95 -23.51
N GLU A 578 -4.75 -6.93 -24.38
CA GLU A 578 -5.93 -7.79 -24.35
C GLU A 578 -5.82 -8.75 -23.15
N GLN A 579 -6.80 -8.69 -22.26
CA GLN A 579 -6.91 -9.56 -21.10
C GLN A 579 -8.19 -10.40 -21.23
N ALA A 580 -8.05 -11.71 -21.02
CA ALA A 580 -9.20 -12.59 -20.95
C ALA A 580 -9.95 -12.35 -19.65
N VAL A 581 -11.24 -12.03 -19.75
CA VAL A 581 -12.16 -11.99 -18.63
C VAL A 581 -13.06 -13.21 -18.73
N ARG A 582 -12.92 -14.12 -17.78
CA ARG A 582 -13.87 -15.23 -17.63
C ARG A 582 -15.20 -14.68 -17.10
N LEU A 583 -16.33 -15.23 -17.54
CA LEU A 583 -17.69 -14.99 -17.05
C LEU A 583 -18.13 -16.14 -16.12
N LYS A 584 -19.15 -15.95 -15.25
CA LYS A 584 -19.54 -16.96 -14.22
C LYS A 584 -19.76 -18.34 -14.84
N ASN A 585 -20.68 -18.40 -15.79
CA ASN A 585 -20.37 -18.74 -17.17
C ASN A 585 -19.44 -19.92 -17.53
N GLY A 586 -18.14 -19.68 -17.35
CA GLY A 586 -17.06 -20.39 -18.01
C GLY A 586 -16.55 -19.73 -19.30
N THR A 587 -17.35 -18.89 -19.97
CA THR A 587 -16.96 -18.18 -21.21
C THR A 587 -15.87 -17.16 -20.95
N GLU A 588 -14.92 -17.02 -21.86
CA GLU A 588 -13.90 -15.97 -21.83
C GLU A 588 -14.20 -14.88 -22.86
N VAL A 589 -14.12 -13.62 -22.44
CA VAL A 589 -14.25 -12.44 -23.29
C VAL A 589 -12.94 -11.66 -23.23
N MET A 590 -12.34 -11.39 -24.39
CA MET A 590 -11.15 -10.56 -24.47
C MET A 590 -11.50 -9.09 -24.33
N LEU A 591 -10.88 -8.42 -23.35
CA LEU A 591 -11.03 -7.00 -23.12
C LEU A 591 -9.69 -6.28 -23.20
N THR A 592 -9.68 -5.16 -23.92
CA THR A 592 -8.55 -4.24 -23.89
C THR A 592 -8.45 -3.55 -22.52
N ALA A 593 -7.41 -3.89 -21.76
CA ALA A 593 -7.05 -3.28 -20.49
C ALA A 593 -5.85 -2.33 -20.65
N ARG A 594 -5.67 -1.40 -19.70
CA ARG A 594 -4.48 -0.56 -19.61
C ARG A 594 -3.60 -1.04 -18.47
N VAL A 595 -2.37 -1.41 -18.80
CA VAL A 595 -1.39 -2.02 -17.88
C VAL A 595 -0.03 -1.36 -18.03
N PHE A 596 0.84 -1.52 -17.04
CA PHE A 596 2.26 -1.22 -17.21
C PHE A 596 2.98 -2.43 -17.83
N GLU A 597 3.90 -2.16 -18.76
CA GLU A 597 4.71 -3.20 -19.38
C GLU A 597 5.74 -3.80 -18.41
N GLN A 598 6.22 -2.99 -17.45
CA GLN A 598 7.14 -3.43 -16.41
C GLN A 598 6.38 -4.21 -15.31
N PRO A 599 6.74 -5.48 -15.03
CA PRO A 599 6.05 -6.32 -14.06
C PRO A 599 5.97 -5.71 -12.65
N GLU A 600 7.04 -5.09 -12.18
CA GLU A 600 7.09 -4.46 -10.85
C GLU A 600 6.10 -3.29 -10.74
N ALA A 601 6.00 -2.48 -11.80
CA ALA A 601 5.05 -1.37 -11.84
C ALA A 601 3.60 -1.86 -11.94
N GLU A 602 3.36 -2.91 -12.72
CA GLU A 602 2.05 -3.54 -12.84
C GLU A 602 1.63 -4.19 -11.52
N LEU A 603 2.54 -4.87 -10.81
CA LEU A 603 2.31 -5.43 -9.48
C LEU A 603 1.82 -4.34 -8.50
N ILE A 604 2.51 -3.19 -8.46
CA ILE A 604 2.08 -2.05 -7.63
C ILE A 604 0.72 -1.50 -8.08
N ARG A 605 0.49 -1.36 -9.39
CA ARG A 605 -0.80 -0.90 -9.93
C ARG A 605 -1.93 -1.82 -9.47
N ARG A 606 -1.74 -3.13 -9.55
CA ARG A 606 -2.71 -4.14 -9.13
C ARG A 606 -2.97 -4.06 -7.63
N ALA A 607 -1.91 -4.04 -6.82
CA ALA A 607 -1.99 -3.98 -5.37
C ALA A 607 -2.65 -2.72 -4.80
N VAL A 608 -2.72 -1.63 -5.57
CA VAL A 608 -3.48 -0.44 -5.20
C VAL A 608 -4.88 -0.46 -5.81
N THR A 609 -4.97 -0.65 -7.12
CA THR A 609 -6.22 -0.47 -7.87
C THR A 609 -7.20 -1.61 -7.62
N GLU A 610 -6.74 -2.85 -7.74
CA GLU A 610 -7.60 -4.04 -7.67
C GLU A 610 -8.02 -4.29 -6.24
N ALA A 611 -7.08 -4.16 -5.29
CA ALA A 611 -7.36 -4.30 -3.87
C ALA A 611 -8.48 -3.35 -3.39
N ALA A 612 -8.43 -2.08 -3.78
CA ALA A 612 -9.44 -1.11 -3.40
C ALA A 612 -10.84 -1.42 -3.98
N ILE A 613 -10.91 -1.95 -5.20
CA ILE A 613 -12.19 -2.35 -5.81
C ILE A 613 -12.74 -3.60 -5.12
N VAL A 614 -11.87 -4.56 -4.81
CA VAL A 614 -12.24 -5.80 -4.11
C VAL A 614 -12.79 -5.47 -2.72
N GLN A 615 -12.12 -4.59 -1.98
CA GLN A 615 -12.58 -4.13 -0.67
C GLN A 615 -13.91 -3.36 -0.74
N ALA A 616 -14.09 -2.54 -1.79
CA ALA A 616 -15.32 -1.81 -2.04
C ALA A 616 -16.50 -2.75 -2.33
N VAL A 617 -16.34 -3.69 -3.26
CA VAL A 617 -17.37 -4.69 -3.59
C VAL A 617 -17.68 -5.59 -2.40
N GLY A 618 -16.64 -5.99 -1.65
CA GLY A 618 -16.78 -6.80 -0.43
C GLY A 618 -17.66 -6.17 0.67
N ARG A 619 -17.98 -4.88 0.59
CA ARG A 619 -18.93 -4.22 1.52
C ARG A 619 -20.35 -4.73 1.38
N ALA A 620 -20.73 -5.24 0.20
CA ALA A 620 -22.02 -5.88 -0.01
C ALA A 620 -22.14 -7.21 0.73
N ARG A 621 -21.03 -7.84 1.16
CA ARG A 621 -20.97 -9.15 1.81
C ARG A 621 -21.71 -10.24 1.01
N GLY A 622 -21.46 -10.31 -0.31
CA GLY A 622 -22.14 -11.23 -1.23
C GLY A 622 -22.22 -12.67 -0.76
N VAL A 623 -21.12 -13.18 -0.21
CA VAL A 623 -21.01 -14.54 0.33
C VAL A 623 -22.03 -14.87 1.43
N ASN A 624 -22.59 -13.85 2.09
CA ASN A 624 -23.59 -14.00 3.16
C ASN A 624 -25.03 -13.70 2.70
N ARG A 625 -25.25 -13.46 1.40
CA ARG A 625 -26.59 -13.19 0.86
C ARG A 625 -27.37 -14.47 0.66
N SER A 626 -28.69 -14.37 0.77
CA SER A 626 -29.66 -15.44 0.53
C SER A 626 -30.67 -15.00 -0.52
N ALA A 627 -31.52 -15.93 -0.98
CA ALA A 627 -32.62 -15.61 -1.90
C ALA A 627 -33.56 -14.52 -1.37
N ALA A 628 -33.66 -14.37 -0.04
CA ALA A 628 -34.49 -13.35 0.60
C ALA A 628 -33.85 -11.95 0.62
N ASN A 629 -32.54 -11.85 0.41
CA ASN A 629 -31.80 -10.58 0.46
C ASN A 629 -30.65 -10.56 -0.58
N PRO A 630 -30.96 -10.65 -1.89
CA PRO A 630 -29.95 -10.61 -2.93
C PRO A 630 -29.33 -9.21 -3.04
N VAL A 631 -28.14 -9.13 -3.66
CA VAL A 631 -27.48 -7.85 -3.94
C VAL A 631 -27.08 -7.76 -5.41
N GLU A 632 -27.32 -6.59 -5.99
CA GLU A 632 -26.85 -6.25 -7.34
C GLU A 632 -25.66 -5.31 -7.25
N ILE A 633 -24.56 -5.68 -7.90
CA ILE A 633 -23.31 -4.93 -7.90
C ILE A 633 -23.04 -4.43 -9.31
N VAL A 634 -22.83 -3.12 -9.45
CA VAL A 634 -22.46 -2.50 -10.72
C VAL A 634 -21.10 -1.86 -10.59
N SER A 635 -20.14 -2.35 -11.37
CA SER A 635 -18.78 -1.82 -11.39
C SER A 635 -18.35 -1.44 -12.80
N GLU A 636 -17.74 -0.26 -12.96
CA GLU A 636 -17.11 0.12 -14.23
C GLU A 636 -15.67 -0.39 -14.38
N ALA A 637 -15.09 -0.95 -13.30
CA ALA A 637 -13.70 -1.40 -13.29
C ALA A 637 -13.58 -2.90 -13.56
N ASN A 638 -12.53 -3.29 -14.29
CA ASN A 638 -12.21 -4.70 -14.53
C ASN A 638 -11.26 -5.24 -13.47
N VAL A 639 -11.73 -6.15 -12.63
CA VAL A 639 -10.96 -6.85 -11.58
C VAL A 639 -11.39 -8.33 -11.45
N SER A 640 -11.83 -8.91 -12.56
CA SER A 640 -12.43 -10.25 -12.63
C SER A 640 -11.51 -11.38 -12.15
N GLU A 641 -10.19 -11.19 -12.21
CA GLU A 641 -9.21 -12.13 -11.64
C GLU A 641 -9.36 -12.30 -10.12
N VAL A 642 -9.82 -11.26 -9.40
CA VAL A 642 -9.86 -11.25 -7.92
C VAL A 642 -11.29 -11.34 -7.40
N LEU A 643 -12.25 -10.63 -8.02
CA LEU A 643 -13.67 -10.68 -7.62
C LEU A 643 -14.42 -11.89 -8.18
N GLY A 644 -13.73 -12.70 -8.98
CA GLY A 644 -14.38 -13.69 -9.81
C GLY A 644 -15.06 -13.06 -11.03
N PRO A 645 -15.56 -13.91 -11.91
CA PRO A 645 -16.07 -13.49 -13.18
C PRO A 645 -17.42 -12.73 -13.05
N PRO A 646 -17.67 -11.65 -13.82
CA PRO A 646 -18.97 -10.98 -13.80
C PRO A 646 -20.06 -11.87 -14.41
N GLU A 647 -21.30 -11.63 -14.01
CA GLU A 647 -22.48 -12.29 -14.58
C GLU A 647 -22.90 -11.59 -15.88
N TRP A 648 -22.79 -10.26 -15.91
CA TRP A 648 -23.22 -9.43 -17.02
C TRP A 648 -22.14 -8.47 -17.48
N LEU A 649 -22.07 -8.27 -18.80
CA LEU A 649 -21.19 -7.31 -19.45
C LEU A 649 -22.01 -6.27 -20.21
N TYR A 650 -21.89 -5.00 -19.84
CA TYR A 650 -22.69 -3.93 -20.46
C TYR A 650 -21.88 -3.14 -21.51
N LEU A 651 -22.38 -3.13 -22.76
CA LEU A 651 -21.95 -2.24 -23.85
C LEU A 651 -22.86 -1.00 -23.95
N PRO A 652 -22.41 0.16 -24.49
CA PRO A 652 -23.09 1.44 -24.32
C PRO A 652 -24.54 1.50 -24.83
N PRO A 653 -25.39 2.37 -24.23
CA PRO A 653 -26.80 2.48 -24.58
C PRO A 653 -27.02 2.83 -26.06
N GLY A 654 -27.85 2.04 -26.74
CA GLY A 654 -28.26 2.29 -28.13
C GLY A 654 -27.34 1.69 -29.21
N PHE A 655 -26.33 0.87 -28.84
CA PHE A 655 -25.45 0.18 -29.79
C PHE A 655 -26.21 -0.53 -30.93
N VAL A 656 -27.32 -1.19 -30.61
CA VAL A 656 -28.19 -1.90 -31.57
C VAL A 656 -28.92 -0.94 -32.53
N ARG A 657 -29.23 0.28 -32.07
CA ARG A 657 -29.94 1.33 -32.82
C ARG A 657 -29.00 2.25 -33.61
N TRP A 658 -27.69 2.05 -33.51
CA TRP A 658 -26.73 2.83 -34.29
C TRP A 658 -26.89 2.57 -35.80
N PRO A 659 -26.76 3.60 -36.65
CA PRO A 659 -26.70 3.41 -38.10
C PRO A 659 -25.59 2.42 -38.47
N LYS A 660 -25.81 1.64 -39.54
CA LYS A 660 -24.94 0.52 -39.95
C LYS A 660 -23.46 0.94 -40.03
N ALA A 661 -23.15 2.16 -40.46
CA ALA A 661 -21.78 2.71 -40.52
C ALA A 661 -21.09 2.93 -39.15
N LYS A 662 -21.84 3.27 -38.09
CA LYS A 662 -21.29 3.52 -36.74
C LYS A 662 -21.03 2.21 -35.97
N ARG A 663 -21.84 1.18 -36.23
CA ARG A 663 -21.54 -0.21 -35.83
C ARG A 663 -20.35 -0.77 -36.62
N ARG A 664 -20.30 -0.52 -37.94
CA ARG A 664 -19.19 -0.94 -38.80
C ARG A 664 -17.85 -0.38 -38.33
N LYS A 665 -17.76 0.89 -37.94
CA LYS A 665 -16.52 1.53 -37.46
C LYS A 665 -16.05 1.05 -36.07
N PHE A 666 -16.97 0.62 -35.21
CA PHE A 666 -16.66 0.00 -33.91
C PHE A 666 -16.16 -1.44 -34.10
N ASN A 667 -16.82 -2.21 -34.97
CA ASN A 667 -16.45 -3.60 -35.28
C ASN A 667 -15.21 -3.69 -36.19
N GLU A 668 -14.96 -2.75 -37.11
CA GLU A 668 -13.76 -2.70 -37.98
C GLU A 668 -12.47 -2.51 -37.17
N ARG A 669 -12.52 -1.83 -36.02
CA ARG A 669 -11.37 -1.71 -35.10
C ARG A 669 -11.06 -3.01 -34.36
N GLN A 670 -12.06 -3.84 -34.09
CA GLN A 670 -11.90 -5.14 -33.44
C GLN A 670 -11.60 -6.26 -34.46
N LEU A 671 -12.17 -6.18 -35.67
CA LEU A 671 -11.95 -7.12 -36.78
C LEU A 671 -10.58 -7.00 -37.45
N ALA A 672 -9.92 -5.84 -37.39
CA ALA A 672 -8.53 -5.71 -37.86
C ALA A 672 -7.58 -6.60 -37.03
N SER A 673 -7.82 -6.69 -35.72
CA SER A 673 -7.09 -7.57 -34.79
C SER A 673 -7.38 -9.06 -35.07
N GLY A 674 -8.64 -9.42 -35.37
CA GLY A 674 -9.01 -10.82 -35.64
C GLY A 674 -8.63 -11.35 -37.04
N ARG A 675 -8.44 -10.49 -38.04
CA ARG A 675 -8.22 -10.93 -39.44
C ARG A 675 -6.81 -11.46 -39.72
N GLU A 676 -5.81 -10.97 -39.02
CA GLU A 676 -4.42 -11.46 -39.16
C GLU A 676 -4.26 -12.90 -38.64
N PHE A 677 -5.00 -13.22 -37.57
CA PHE A 677 -5.08 -14.55 -36.96
C PHE A 677 -5.72 -15.60 -37.90
N VAL A 678 -6.81 -15.23 -38.57
CA VAL A 678 -7.55 -16.14 -39.49
C VAL A 678 -6.82 -16.38 -40.81
N ALA A 679 -5.97 -15.46 -41.26
CA ALA A 679 -5.19 -15.62 -42.49
C ALA A 679 -4.17 -16.77 -42.37
N LYS A 680 -3.51 -16.92 -41.21
CA LYS A 680 -2.60 -18.05 -40.93
C LYS A 680 -3.34 -19.39 -40.85
N GLY A 681 -4.55 -19.42 -40.29
CA GLY A 681 -5.36 -20.63 -40.19
C GLY A 681 -5.92 -21.13 -41.52
N ARG A 682 -6.24 -20.25 -42.47
CA ARG A 682 -6.82 -20.63 -43.78
C ARG A 682 -5.82 -21.25 -44.76
N ALA A 683 -4.53 -20.94 -44.64
CA ALA A 683 -3.49 -21.58 -45.47
C ALA A 683 -3.38 -23.08 -45.15
N ALA A 684 -3.33 -23.44 -43.86
CA ALA A 684 -3.23 -24.82 -43.40
C ALA A 684 -4.44 -25.70 -43.79
N VAL A 685 -5.65 -25.13 -43.81
CA VAL A 685 -6.87 -25.85 -44.19
C VAL A 685 -6.98 -26.07 -45.70
N ARG A 686 -6.38 -25.20 -46.51
CA ARG A 686 -6.40 -25.31 -47.98
C ARG A 686 -5.54 -26.48 -48.47
N ASP A 687 -4.40 -26.71 -47.85
CA ASP A 687 -3.51 -27.85 -48.16
C ASP A 687 -4.16 -29.20 -47.81
N LEU A 688 -4.99 -29.21 -46.76
CA LEU A 688 -5.74 -30.39 -46.32
C LEU A 688 -6.88 -30.77 -47.28
N ILE A 689 -7.54 -29.78 -47.91
CA ILE A 689 -8.69 -30.02 -48.80
C ILE A 689 -8.25 -30.49 -50.20
N VAL A 690 -7.09 -30.03 -50.68
CA VAL A 690 -6.54 -30.46 -51.98
C VAL A 690 -6.14 -31.93 -51.94
N SER A 691 -5.57 -32.41 -50.84
CA SER A 691 -5.21 -33.81 -50.63
C SER A 691 -6.44 -34.74 -50.57
N GLU A 692 -7.52 -34.33 -49.90
CA GLU A 692 -8.76 -35.13 -49.82
C GLU A 692 -9.56 -35.21 -51.13
N ARG A 693 -9.55 -34.18 -51.98
CA ARG A 693 -10.26 -34.19 -53.27
C ARG A 693 -9.57 -35.08 -54.32
N PHE A 694 -8.23 -35.17 -54.29
CA PHE A 694 -7.50 -36.09 -55.16
C PHE A 694 -7.90 -37.55 -54.90
N LEU A 695 -8.08 -37.92 -53.62
CA LEU A 695 -8.49 -39.25 -53.18
C LEU A 695 -9.92 -39.62 -53.61
N LYS A 696 -10.87 -38.68 -53.57
CA LYS A 696 -12.28 -38.94 -53.98
C LYS A 696 -12.49 -39.03 -55.50
N SER A 697 -11.59 -38.48 -56.32
CA SER A 697 -11.70 -38.55 -57.79
C SER A 697 -11.27 -39.89 -58.41
N LYS A 698 -10.47 -40.69 -57.69
CA LYS A 698 -10.05 -42.05 -58.12
C LYS A 698 -11.07 -43.15 -57.80
N LEU A 699 -12.11 -42.83 -57.02
CA LEU A 699 -13.14 -43.78 -56.56
C LEU A 699 -14.48 -43.62 -57.30
N ARG A 700 -14.51 -42.89 -58.42
CA ARG A 700 -15.66 -42.79 -59.33
C ARG A 700 -15.30 -43.28 -60.71
#